data_AF-A0A0S8C171-F1
#
_entry.id   AF-A0A0S8C171-F1
#
_cell.length_a   1.000
_cell.length_b   1.000
_cell.length_c   1.000
_cell.angle_alpha   90.00
_cell.angle_beta   90.00
_cell.angle_gamma   90.00
#
_symmetry.space_group_name_H-M   'P 1'
#
loop_
_entity.id
_entity.type
_entity.pdbx_description
1 polymer ?
#
loop_
_entity_poly.entity_id
_entity_poly.type
_entity_poly.pdbx_seq_one_letter_code
_entity_poly.pdbx_strand_id
1 'polypeptide(L)'
;MKRGWLPLVAFLASGCSWLNAPDRDLIARDGGVDGGGIELFCDDGLDDDDDMAVDCADSDCAEEPACCERESSTLSEEWGAADLRDGWTFAPSSGEPWTPMRPSLDGKTFVGGFFPDDSPRALVSRDCVSVAFGGWVRTTLRTTDPMGCDSEAPCDRYAGVVLTAATDSAPGNKLQDELGVTLHAGGLILVTQADVELARATAGIDEDVDVEIELRPGLDDRNRPVLRASVTVAASQVLDGFMVGSIDTLVTTGDCADIPGLHLAAQGRGGDVYVGSLLAAKQDCANPSQFDEQSAILSAASLDFQPSWVEAYVGSPALASSRNSVSDVQWDLIVEGSNDPPELEPTTHIGYALGHARVATDEGENWPLDTWESSASPKVGDDPPSCLDGSCSANRSVREPHLLAELNQQQELRDLVLSFAREVVTDPSERDRFGIQIVRPVGGPATGLSLPGFPTLSPADIPECISLRDPALIPVDPEALQGYWLLFTCVDGGGAPTEIHAARISRALEVIREGNGPMRRVVLVASELGPFAAAGIRSAEPVISFEQDGIRLRIWFLAQATPGDWAVALAEARTHETSMLPFELPEPLPFLVNPILDNSSSLVRSGCLDQECSITGIAVSPRADDPSRLRFLLARRLNLPGGGRTDQLVPLEQTWSKP
;
A
#
# COMPACT_ATOMS: atom_id res chain seq x y z
N MET A 1 53.06 -3.87 -55.54
CA MET A 1 51.99 -4.72 -55.00
C MET A 1 52.20 -4.84 -53.50
N LYS A 2 51.48 -4.03 -52.71
CA LYS A 2 51.46 -4.05 -51.23
C LYS A 2 49.99 -4.00 -50.81
N ARG A 3 49.53 -5.00 -50.06
CA ARG A 3 48.35 -5.01 -49.18
C ARG A 3 48.69 -6.07 -48.11
N GLY A 4 48.84 -5.80 -46.82
CA GLY A 4 48.25 -4.75 -45.99
C GLY A 4 47.13 -5.37 -45.19
N TRP A 5 47.47 -5.99 -44.05
CA TRP A 5 46.54 -6.52 -43.04
C TRP A 5 45.62 -5.40 -42.55
N LEU A 6 44.30 -5.66 -42.57
CA LEU A 6 43.28 -4.89 -41.86
C LEU A 6 42.78 -5.74 -40.69
N PRO A 7 42.81 -5.24 -39.44
CA PRO A 7 41.94 -5.76 -38.40
C PRO A 7 40.53 -5.16 -38.57
N LEU A 8 39.52 -6.01 -38.42
CA LEU A 8 38.12 -5.66 -38.41
C LEU A 8 37.84 -4.87 -37.11
N VAL A 9 37.73 -3.54 -37.23
CA VAL A 9 37.22 -2.68 -36.16
C VAL A 9 35.70 -2.85 -36.14
N ALA A 10 35.17 -3.47 -35.09
CA ALA A 10 33.75 -3.44 -34.78
C ALA A 10 33.39 -2.01 -34.37
N PHE A 11 32.68 -1.30 -35.24
CA PHE A 11 31.97 -0.08 -34.88
C PHE A 11 30.78 -0.49 -33.99
N LEU A 12 30.97 -0.39 -32.68
CA LEU A 12 29.86 -0.15 -31.75
C LEU A 12 29.39 1.27 -32.02
N ALA A 13 28.40 1.41 -32.90
CA ALA A 13 27.57 2.61 -32.93
C ALA A 13 26.65 2.53 -31.70
N SER A 14 27.20 2.89 -30.54
CA SER A 14 26.42 3.41 -29.42
C SER A 14 25.81 4.72 -29.91
N GLY A 15 24.67 4.62 -30.57
CA GLY A 15 23.75 5.74 -30.72
C GLY A 15 23.28 6.07 -29.31
N CYS A 16 23.92 7.06 -28.69
CA CYS A 16 23.30 7.78 -27.61
C CYS A 16 22.03 8.40 -28.21
N SER A 17 20.89 7.76 -28.01
CA SER A 17 19.60 8.40 -28.15
C SER A 17 19.53 9.47 -27.06
N TRP A 18 20.05 10.65 -27.38
CA TRP A 18 19.66 11.92 -26.77
C TRP A 18 18.25 12.25 -27.24
N LEU A 19 17.31 11.40 -26.84
CA LEU A 19 15.90 11.72 -26.75
C LEU A 19 15.62 11.50 -25.29
N ASN A 20 15.78 12.57 -24.52
CA ASN A 20 14.99 12.74 -23.31
C ASN A 20 13.58 12.32 -23.69
N ALA A 21 12.97 11.44 -22.89
CA ALA A 21 11.52 11.37 -22.87
C ALA A 21 11.04 12.82 -22.77
N PRO A 22 10.03 13.25 -23.57
CA PRO A 22 9.49 14.58 -23.36
C PRO A 22 9.16 14.69 -21.88
N ASP A 23 9.72 15.71 -21.21
CA ASP A 23 9.12 16.22 -19.98
C ASP A 23 7.62 16.27 -20.28
N ARG A 24 6.79 15.58 -19.47
CA ARG A 24 5.36 15.86 -19.49
C ARG A 24 5.31 17.35 -19.19
N ASP A 25 5.01 18.12 -20.22
CA ASP A 25 4.58 19.50 -20.11
C ASP A 25 3.27 19.41 -19.32
N LEU A 26 3.39 19.39 -17.99
CA LEU A 26 2.29 19.49 -17.02
C LEU A 26 1.70 20.92 -17.02
N ILE A 27 2.13 21.77 -17.97
CA ILE A 27 1.48 23.03 -18.22
C ILE A 27 0.21 22.75 -19.01
N ALA A 28 -0.93 22.90 -18.34
CA ALA A 28 -2.24 22.93 -18.96
C ALA A 28 -2.21 23.79 -20.23
N ARG A 29 -2.75 23.25 -21.32
CA ARG A 29 -2.95 24.01 -22.54
C ARG A 29 -3.89 25.17 -22.22
N ASP A 30 -3.29 26.35 -22.12
CA ASP A 30 -3.92 27.66 -21.98
C ASP A 30 -5.17 27.76 -22.88
N GLY A 31 -6.33 27.59 -22.24
CA GLY A 31 -7.52 27.09 -22.92
C GLY A 31 -8.86 27.40 -22.26
N GLY A 32 -8.90 28.32 -21.28
CA GLY A 32 -10.11 29.06 -20.91
C GLY A 32 -10.95 28.50 -19.77
N VAL A 33 -10.90 29.22 -18.65
CA VAL A 33 -11.96 29.46 -17.64
C VAL A 33 -13.01 28.34 -17.52
N ASP A 34 -12.68 27.32 -16.73
CA ASP A 34 -13.61 26.55 -15.88
C ASP A 34 -12.70 25.86 -14.83
N GLY A 35 -12.68 26.39 -13.60
CA GLY A 35 -11.90 25.84 -12.47
C GLY A 35 -12.57 24.59 -11.94
N GLY A 36 -12.09 23.44 -12.39
CA GLY A 36 -12.70 22.12 -12.15
C GLY A 36 -11.78 20.98 -12.56
N GLY A 37 -10.47 21.17 -12.39
CA GLY A 37 -9.49 20.09 -12.46
C GLY A 37 -9.56 19.20 -11.21
N ILE A 38 -8.45 18.57 -10.83
CA ILE A 38 -8.25 17.91 -9.55
C ILE A 38 -6.92 18.39 -8.99
N GLU A 39 -6.82 18.59 -7.68
CA GLU A 39 -5.54 18.93 -7.06
C GLU A 39 -4.62 17.70 -7.13
N LEU A 40 -3.55 17.78 -7.91
CA LEU A 40 -2.68 16.63 -8.21
C LEU A 40 -1.62 16.46 -7.13
N PHE A 41 -1.15 17.56 -6.55
CA PHE A 41 -0.08 17.59 -5.56
C PHE A 41 -0.47 18.42 -4.34
N CYS A 42 -0.99 17.73 -3.34
CA CYS A 42 -1.47 18.34 -2.10
C CYS A 42 -0.42 18.93 -1.15
N ASP A 43 0.81 19.18 -1.63
CA ASP A 43 1.91 19.76 -0.84
C ASP A 43 2.93 20.57 -1.65
N ASP A 44 2.61 20.96 -2.89
CA ASP A 44 3.56 21.64 -3.77
C ASP A 44 3.37 23.17 -3.84
N GLY A 45 2.33 23.70 -3.19
CA GLY A 45 2.03 25.12 -3.12
C GLY A 45 1.35 25.69 -4.36
N LEU A 46 0.89 24.83 -5.27
CA LEU A 46 0.18 25.19 -6.49
C LEU A 46 -1.33 24.94 -6.32
N ASP A 47 -2.08 25.48 -7.27
CA ASP A 47 -3.52 25.26 -7.44
C ASP A 47 -3.61 24.54 -8.79
N ASP A 48 -3.48 23.22 -8.77
CA ASP A 48 -3.38 22.39 -9.97
C ASP A 48 -4.69 22.33 -10.75
N ASP A 49 -5.80 22.68 -10.08
CA ASP A 49 -7.14 22.61 -10.62
C ASP A 49 -7.79 23.97 -10.94
N ASP A 50 -7.06 25.06 -10.62
CA ASP A 50 -7.42 26.47 -10.77
C ASP A 50 -8.73 26.84 -10.04
N ASP A 51 -9.10 26.16 -8.94
CA ASP A 51 -10.32 26.43 -8.15
C ASP A 51 -10.14 27.51 -7.06
N MET A 52 -8.92 28.04 -6.92
CA MET A 52 -8.44 29.00 -5.91
C MET A 52 -8.21 28.42 -4.51
N ALA A 53 -8.36 27.12 -4.33
CA ALA A 53 -7.77 26.39 -3.24
C ALA A 53 -6.37 25.88 -3.63
N VAL A 54 -5.51 25.68 -2.65
CA VAL A 54 -4.10 25.27 -2.84
C VAL A 54 -3.80 24.22 -1.80
N ASP A 55 -3.21 23.10 -2.19
CA ASP A 55 -2.80 22.01 -1.31
C ASP A 55 -3.93 21.60 -0.34
N CYS A 56 -3.66 21.59 0.96
CA CYS A 56 -4.59 21.24 2.02
C CYS A 56 -5.72 22.24 2.25
N ALA A 57 -5.67 23.41 1.62
CA ALA A 57 -6.84 24.27 1.56
C ALA A 57 -7.86 23.75 0.54
N ASP A 58 -7.42 22.87 -0.37
CA ASP A 58 -8.24 22.16 -1.34
C ASP A 58 -8.99 20.98 -0.68
N SER A 59 -10.26 20.87 -1.03
CA SER A 59 -11.11 19.75 -0.63
C SER A 59 -10.68 18.42 -1.24
N ASP A 60 -10.03 18.44 -2.39
CA ASP A 60 -9.46 17.26 -3.03
C ASP A 60 -8.29 16.69 -2.24
N CYS A 61 -7.64 17.51 -1.42
CA CYS A 61 -6.53 17.10 -0.58
C CYS A 61 -6.94 16.63 0.81
N ALA A 62 -8.20 16.76 1.21
CA ALA A 62 -8.66 16.57 2.60
C ALA A 62 -8.41 15.16 3.21
N GLU A 63 -7.96 14.20 2.40
CA GLU A 63 -7.59 12.84 2.84
C GLU A 63 -6.22 12.39 2.34
N GLU A 64 -5.49 13.26 1.63
CA GLU A 64 -4.11 12.97 1.28
C GLU A 64 -3.24 12.99 2.53
N PRO A 65 -2.24 12.08 2.64
CA PRO A 65 -1.31 12.09 3.76
C PRO A 65 -0.70 13.47 3.99
N ALA A 66 -0.41 14.27 2.97
CA ALA A 66 0.10 15.62 3.15
C ALA A 66 -0.79 16.56 3.99
N CYS A 67 -2.11 16.35 3.97
CA CYS A 67 -3.12 17.28 4.49
C CYS A 67 -3.87 16.79 5.71
N CYS A 68 -3.28 15.78 6.36
CA CYS A 68 -3.89 15.03 7.42
C CYS A 68 -3.37 15.45 8.80
N GLU A 69 -4.10 16.30 9.53
CA GLU A 69 -3.68 16.70 10.89
C GLU A 69 -4.13 15.74 12.01
N ARG A 70 -4.61 14.53 11.68
CA ARG A 70 -4.96 13.55 12.71
C ARG A 70 -3.69 12.85 13.21
N GLU A 71 -3.44 12.98 14.50
CA GLU A 71 -2.31 12.38 15.18
C GLU A 71 -2.76 11.24 16.11
N SER A 72 -2.19 10.05 16.00
CA SER A 72 -2.22 9.05 17.08
C SER A 72 -0.86 8.99 17.75
N SER A 73 -0.86 9.14 19.08
CA SER A 73 0.35 8.91 19.86
C SER A 73 0.83 7.47 19.70
N THR A 74 2.09 7.31 19.32
CA THR A 74 2.81 6.03 19.22
C THR A 74 3.79 5.85 20.36
N LEU A 75 4.28 6.94 20.95
CA LEU A 75 5.13 6.95 22.14
C LEU A 75 4.80 8.18 22.99
N SER A 76 4.71 7.99 24.30
CA SER A 76 4.59 9.08 25.27
C SER A 76 5.41 8.73 26.51
N GLU A 77 6.46 9.53 26.78
CA GLU A 77 7.36 9.35 27.91
C GLU A 77 7.52 10.65 28.69
N GLU A 78 7.27 10.56 30.00
CA GLU A 78 7.32 11.67 30.97
C GLU A 78 8.47 11.50 31.98
N TRP A 79 9.32 10.48 31.79
CA TRP A 79 10.45 10.07 32.63
C TRP A 79 10.09 9.68 34.07
N GLY A 80 8.81 9.46 34.35
CA GLY A 80 8.28 9.14 35.68
C GLY A 80 8.40 7.68 36.09
N ALA A 81 8.66 6.76 35.15
CA ALA A 81 8.69 5.32 35.42
C ALA A 81 9.79 4.94 36.43
N ALA A 82 9.51 4.03 37.36
CA ALA A 82 10.49 3.64 38.38
C ALA A 82 11.74 2.99 37.75
N ASP A 83 11.52 2.12 36.77
CA ASP A 83 12.55 1.47 35.96
C ASP A 83 12.35 1.84 34.48
N LEU A 84 13.32 2.55 33.90
CA LEU A 84 13.28 2.91 32.47
C LEU A 84 13.55 1.70 31.57
N ARG A 85 14.09 0.60 32.10
CA ARG A 85 14.43 -0.59 31.32
C ARG A 85 13.23 -1.34 30.78
N ASP A 86 12.01 -0.99 31.19
CA ASP A 86 10.82 -1.63 30.63
C ASP A 86 10.59 -1.18 29.18
N GLY A 87 10.74 0.12 28.89
CA GLY A 87 10.56 0.70 27.54
C GLY A 87 11.85 1.10 26.81
N TRP A 88 12.98 1.19 27.52
CA TRP A 88 14.22 1.77 26.97
C TRP A 88 15.42 0.82 27.05
N THR A 89 16.21 0.82 25.98
CA THR A 89 17.53 0.20 25.90
C THR A 89 18.60 1.24 26.21
N PHE A 90 19.55 0.88 27.08
CA PHE A 90 20.64 1.75 27.47
C PHE A 90 21.82 1.51 26.52
N ALA A 91 22.13 2.51 25.69
CA ALA A 91 23.26 2.50 24.77
C ALA A 91 24.43 3.35 25.33
N PRO A 92 25.69 2.89 25.22
CA PRO A 92 26.10 1.57 24.74
C PRO A 92 25.65 0.46 25.70
N SER A 93 25.17 -0.66 25.18
CA SER A 93 24.78 -1.84 25.98
C SER A 93 26.01 -2.57 26.52
N SER A 94 27.14 -2.43 25.82
CA SER A 94 28.45 -2.88 26.26
C SER A 94 29.16 -1.79 27.06
N GLY A 95 29.81 -2.17 28.16
CA GLY A 95 30.55 -1.25 29.02
C GLY A 95 29.97 -1.15 30.43
N GLU A 96 30.43 -0.15 31.19
CA GLU A 96 29.99 0.07 32.56
C GLU A 96 28.50 0.46 32.58
N PRO A 97 27.67 -0.20 33.41
CA PRO A 97 26.28 0.18 33.61
C PRO A 97 26.18 1.65 34.03
N TRP A 98 25.21 2.34 33.46
CA TRP A 98 24.96 3.74 33.77
C TRP A 98 23.47 3.95 34.02
N THR A 99 23.13 5.08 34.62
CA THR A 99 21.75 5.48 34.84
C THR A 99 21.68 6.99 34.68
N PRO A 100 20.74 7.52 33.90
CA PRO A 100 20.60 8.96 33.77
C PRO A 100 20.14 9.57 35.09
N MET A 101 20.49 10.83 35.29
CA MET A 101 19.82 11.66 36.27
C MET A 101 18.43 12.02 35.78
N ARG A 102 17.49 12.12 36.73
CA ARG A 102 16.13 12.58 36.47
C ARG A 102 15.75 13.75 37.36
N PRO A 103 16.30 14.95 37.11
CA PRO A 103 15.96 16.12 37.90
C PRO A 103 14.53 16.58 37.61
N SER A 104 13.91 17.19 38.62
CA SER A 104 12.70 17.97 38.42
C SER A 104 13.10 19.45 38.30
N LEU A 105 12.84 20.04 37.14
CA LEU A 105 13.06 21.45 36.85
C LEU A 105 11.70 22.09 36.57
N ASP A 106 11.36 23.14 37.32
CA ASP A 106 10.07 23.84 37.23
C ASP A 106 8.83 22.92 37.28
N GLY A 107 8.93 21.82 38.03
CA GLY A 107 7.85 20.85 38.19
C GLY A 107 7.72 19.82 37.06
N LYS A 108 8.58 19.88 36.03
CA LYS A 108 8.69 18.86 34.97
C LYS A 108 9.86 17.93 35.24
N THR A 109 9.72 16.66 34.87
CA THR A 109 10.82 15.68 34.97
C THR A 109 11.60 15.69 33.68
N PHE A 110 12.91 15.76 33.79
CA PHE A 110 13.82 15.66 32.66
C PHE A 110 14.68 14.41 32.79
N VAL A 111 15.25 13.96 31.68
CA VAL A 111 16.39 13.05 31.68
C VAL A 111 17.65 13.82 31.31
N GLY A 112 18.74 13.62 32.04
CA GLY A 112 20.02 14.25 31.77
C GLY A 112 21.12 13.67 32.63
N GLY A 113 22.24 14.38 32.79
CA GLY A 113 23.37 13.88 33.57
C GLY A 113 23.85 12.54 33.03
N PHE A 114 24.24 12.53 31.75
CA PHE A 114 24.73 11.36 31.02
C PHE A 114 26.16 11.05 31.46
N PHE A 115 26.31 10.58 32.69
CA PHE A 115 27.60 10.35 33.35
C PHE A 115 28.22 8.98 33.02
N PRO A 116 29.56 8.87 33.09
CA PRO A 116 30.54 9.97 33.27
C PRO A 116 30.67 10.85 32.00
N ASP A 117 31.02 12.13 32.18
CA ASP A 117 30.98 13.21 31.16
C ASP A 117 31.87 12.99 29.91
N ASP A 118 32.68 11.94 29.90
CA ASP A 118 33.65 11.66 28.85
C ASP A 118 33.07 10.90 27.65
N SER A 119 31.87 10.31 27.78
CA SER A 119 31.34 9.38 26.78
C SER A 119 29.86 9.63 26.45
N PRO A 120 29.46 9.65 25.17
CA PRO A 120 28.05 9.67 24.77
C PRO A 120 27.26 8.49 25.33
N ARG A 121 26.00 8.74 25.67
CA ARG A 121 25.03 7.76 26.17
C ARG A 121 23.66 8.03 25.56
N ALA A 122 22.85 7.00 25.38
CA ALA A 122 21.49 7.16 24.91
C ALA A 122 20.52 6.17 25.58
N LEU A 123 19.30 6.63 25.82
CA LEU A 123 18.14 5.77 26.03
C LEU A 123 17.46 5.62 24.68
N VAL A 124 17.46 4.42 24.12
CA VAL A 124 16.83 4.12 22.82
C VAL A 124 15.50 3.39 23.09
N SER A 125 14.41 3.84 22.49
CA SER A 125 13.12 3.18 22.62
C SER A 125 13.24 1.73 22.14
N ARG A 126 12.71 0.78 22.91
CA ARG A 126 12.71 -0.63 22.49
C ARG A 126 11.85 -0.84 21.27
N ASP A 127 10.66 -0.26 21.32
CA ASP A 127 9.74 -0.25 20.23
C ASP A 127 10.09 0.92 19.32
N CYS A 128 10.02 0.70 18.02
CA CYS A 128 10.22 1.75 17.04
C CYS A 128 8.92 2.55 16.89
N VAL A 129 9.05 3.78 16.40
CA VAL A 129 7.95 4.70 16.12
C VAL A 129 7.61 4.58 14.65
N SER A 130 6.41 4.10 14.34
CA SER A 130 5.87 4.00 12.97
C SER A 130 5.68 5.38 12.34
N VAL A 131 6.53 5.76 11.38
CA VAL A 131 6.56 7.12 10.79
C VAL A 131 6.69 7.14 9.26
N ALA A 132 6.74 5.98 8.58
CA ALA A 132 6.90 5.93 7.12
C ALA A 132 5.83 6.69 6.33
N PHE A 133 4.64 6.90 6.92
CA PHE A 133 3.51 7.61 6.30
C PHE A 133 3.35 9.03 6.84
N GLY A 134 4.31 9.51 7.62
CA GLY A 134 4.26 10.80 8.29
C GLY A 134 4.03 10.68 9.79
N GLY A 135 4.45 11.72 10.51
CA GLY A 135 4.34 11.76 11.96
C GLY A 135 5.08 12.94 12.57
N TRP A 136 5.03 13.02 13.90
CA TRP A 136 5.63 14.09 14.68
C TRP A 136 6.42 13.54 15.85
N VAL A 137 7.54 14.17 16.15
CA VAL A 137 8.27 14.00 17.40
C VAL A 137 8.37 15.34 18.09
N ARG A 138 7.88 15.41 19.33
CA ARG A 138 7.89 16.61 20.15
C ARG A 138 8.65 16.36 21.44
N THR A 139 9.51 17.31 21.79
CA THR A 139 10.25 17.30 23.04
C THR A 139 10.49 18.72 23.53
N THR A 140 10.83 18.83 24.80
CA THR A 140 11.46 20.04 25.35
C THR A 140 12.95 19.74 25.60
N LEU A 141 13.84 20.66 25.26
CA LEU A 141 15.26 20.61 25.62
C LEU A 141 15.57 21.73 26.62
N ARG A 142 16.52 21.50 27.53
CA ARG A 142 16.96 22.55 28.49
C ARG A 142 18.45 22.44 28.79
N THR A 143 19.11 23.58 28.93
CA THR A 143 20.49 23.68 29.42
C THR A 143 20.51 24.62 30.61
N THR A 144 21.16 24.23 31.71
CA THR A 144 21.43 25.11 32.86
C THR A 144 22.85 25.64 32.85
N ASP A 145 23.69 25.19 31.92
CA ASP A 145 25.05 25.67 31.80
C ASP A 145 25.14 26.86 30.82
N PRO A 146 25.57 28.05 31.29
CA PRO A 146 25.81 29.20 30.44
C PRO A 146 27.13 29.13 29.65
N MET A 147 28.03 28.18 29.97
CA MET A 147 29.29 28.00 29.24
C MET A 147 29.00 27.39 27.87
N GLY A 148 29.04 28.25 26.86
CA GLY A 148 28.88 27.85 25.47
C GLY A 148 30.06 27.09 24.89
N CYS A 149 29.87 26.71 23.64
CA CYS A 149 30.96 26.29 22.80
C CYS A 149 31.83 27.50 22.45
N ASP A 150 32.94 27.68 23.17
CA ASP A 150 33.96 28.64 22.75
C ASP A 150 34.60 28.17 21.43
N SER A 151 35.08 29.10 20.59
CA SER A 151 35.71 28.78 19.30
C SER A 151 36.95 27.86 19.39
N GLU A 152 37.45 27.62 20.61
CA GLU A 152 38.63 26.78 20.90
C GLU A 152 38.29 25.49 21.69
N ALA A 153 37.05 25.32 22.16
CA ALA A 153 36.63 24.15 22.94
C ALA A 153 35.55 23.34 22.21
N PRO A 154 35.69 22.01 22.09
CA PRO A 154 34.66 21.18 21.46
C PRO A 154 33.34 21.25 22.22
N CYS A 155 32.22 21.27 21.48
CA CYS A 155 30.85 21.23 21.99
C CYS A 155 30.50 19.84 22.59
N ASP A 156 31.26 19.41 23.58
CA ASP A 156 31.25 18.02 24.06
C ASP A 156 30.05 17.70 24.95
N ARG A 157 29.42 18.72 25.57
CA ARG A 157 28.25 18.54 26.43
C ARG A 157 26.97 18.89 25.70
N TYR A 158 26.06 17.93 25.63
CA TYR A 158 24.80 18.06 24.90
C TYR A 158 23.75 17.06 25.39
N ALA A 159 22.49 17.38 25.13
CA ALA A 159 21.37 16.47 25.26
C ALA A 159 20.39 16.73 24.11
N GLY A 160 19.72 15.70 23.63
CA GLY A 160 18.86 15.83 22.47
C GLY A 160 18.05 14.59 22.18
N VAL A 161 17.26 14.71 21.12
CA VAL A 161 16.47 13.63 20.57
C VAL A 161 17.10 13.15 19.27
N VAL A 162 17.11 11.84 19.05
CA VAL A 162 17.69 11.20 17.87
C VAL A 162 16.69 10.20 17.30
N LEU A 163 16.40 10.32 16.01
CA LEU A 163 15.75 9.31 15.20
C LEU A 163 16.82 8.38 14.61
N THR A 164 16.64 7.07 14.77
CA THR A 164 17.67 6.11 14.37
C THR A 164 17.13 4.73 14.02
N ALA A 165 17.80 4.02 13.12
CA ALA A 165 17.61 2.59 12.91
C ALA A 165 18.46 1.72 13.87
N ALA A 166 19.41 2.33 14.60
CA ALA A 166 20.31 1.62 15.50
C ALA A 166 19.70 1.45 16.90
N THR A 167 19.83 0.25 17.47
CA THR A 167 19.41 -0.04 18.85
C THR A 167 20.53 0.10 19.89
N ASP A 168 21.77 0.34 19.44
CA ASP A 168 22.95 0.42 20.29
C ASP A 168 24.07 1.26 19.64
N SER A 169 25.07 1.63 20.45
CA SER A 169 26.31 2.29 19.99
C SER A 169 27.55 1.61 20.58
N ALA A 170 28.71 1.85 19.96
CA ALA A 170 29.98 1.42 20.55
C ALA A 170 30.37 2.36 21.71
N PRO A 171 31.03 1.86 22.77
CA PRO A 171 31.48 2.71 23.88
C PRO A 171 32.32 3.90 23.42
N GLY A 172 31.92 5.11 23.82
CA GLY A 172 32.56 6.37 23.45
C GLY A 172 32.05 7.00 22.14
N ASN A 173 31.20 6.30 21.39
CA ASN A 173 30.57 6.83 20.18
C ASN A 173 29.13 7.26 20.43
N LYS A 174 28.68 8.27 19.68
CA LYS A 174 27.26 8.60 19.60
C LYS A 174 26.49 7.46 18.93
N LEU A 175 25.19 7.42 19.21
CA LEU A 175 24.22 6.68 18.42
C LEU A 175 24.19 7.26 17.01
N GLN A 176 24.20 6.40 16.01
CA GLN A 176 24.10 6.82 14.62
C GLN A 176 22.73 7.45 14.38
N ASP A 177 22.69 8.70 13.94
CA ASP A 177 21.45 9.45 13.70
C ASP A 177 21.06 9.44 12.22
N GLU A 178 19.81 9.07 11.93
CA GLU A 178 19.17 9.39 10.65
C GLU A 178 18.72 10.86 10.66
N LEU A 179 18.34 11.36 11.85
CA LEU A 179 18.16 12.77 12.15
C LEU A 179 18.31 13.00 13.66
N GLY A 180 19.15 13.95 14.07
CA GLY A 180 19.35 14.33 15.46
C GLY A 180 19.07 15.80 15.70
N VAL A 181 18.42 16.15 16.81
CA VAL A 181 18.29 17.53 17.30
C VAL A 181 18.86 17.62 18.70
N THR A 182 19.98 18.32 18.85
CA THR A 182 20.75 18.38 20.09
C THR A 182 20.91 19.80 20.59
N LEU A 183 20.69 20.00 21.89
CA LEU A 183 21.00 21.22 22.62
C LEU A 183 22.33 21.03 23.35
N HIS A 184 23.28 21.90 23.06
CA HIS A 184 24.57 21.97 23.71
C HIS A 184 24.56 22.97 24.86
N ALA A 185 25.51 22.81 25.77
CA ALA A 185 25.80 23.82 26.79
C ALA A 185 25.99 25.21 26.15
N GLY A 186 25.51 26.26 26.82
CA GLY A 186 25.44 27.63 26.32
C GLY A 186 24.44 27.88 25.18
N GLY A 187 23.50 26.96 24.94
CA GLY A 187 22.28 27.24 24.18
C GLY A 187 22.38 27.02 22.67
N LEU A 188 23.48 26.44 22.17
CA LEU A 188 23.59 26.09 20.75
C LEU A 188 22.73 24.86 20.45
N ILE A 189 21.87 24.95 19.45
CA ILE A 189 21.08 23.82 18.94
C ILE A 189 21.63 23.42 17.57
N LEU A 190 21.90 22.13 17.40
CA LEU A 190 22.34 21.54 16.14
C LEU A 190 21.33 20.50 15.66
N VAL A 191 21.01 20.58 14.37
CA VAL A 191 20.29 19.53 13.65
C VAL A 191 21.32 18.78 12.81
N THR A 192 21.39 17.46 12.97
CA THR A 192 22.41 16.61 12.33
C THR A 192 21.82 15.41 11.63
N GLN A 193 22.55 14.87 10.67
CA GLN A 193 22.38 13.51 10.15
C GLN A 193 23.77 12.89 10.01
N ALA A 194 23.95 11.67 10.51
CA ALA A 194 25.25 11.00 10.58
C ALA A 194 26.36 11.92 11.11
N ASP A 195 26.07 12.65 12.20
CA ASP A 195 26.93 13.68 12.82
C ASP A 195 27.32 14.88 11.93
N VAL A 196 26.75 15.02 10.72
CA VAL A 196 26.95 16.17 9.84
C VAL A 196 25.90 17.23 10.16
N GLU A 197 26.34 18.47 10.39
CA GLU A 197 25.44 19.59 10.65
C GLU A 197 24.62 19.95 9.40
N LEU A 198 23.29 19.96 9.56
CA LEU A 198 22.31 20.37 8.56
C LEU A 198 21.79 21.78 8.83
N ALA A 199 21.51 22.08 10.10
CA ALA A 199 21.00 23.38 10.54
C ALA A 199 21.45 23.71 11.96
N ARG A 200 21.33 24.98 12.34
CA ARG A 200 21.67 25.48 13.67
C ARG A 200 20.68 26.53 14.17
N ALA A 201 20.50 26.58 15.48
CA ALA A 201 19.72 27.59 16.17
C ALA A 201 20.36 27.93 17.53
N THR A 202 19.80 28.92 18.22
CA THR A 202 20.21 29.32 19.56
C THR A 202 19.01 29.40 20.47
N ALA A 203 19.17 28.95 21.70
CA ALA A 203 18.17 29.01 22.76
C ALA A 203 18.68 29.76 23.98
N GLY A 204 17.74 30.22 24.82
CA GLY A 204 18.06 30.76 26.12
C GLY A 204 18.64 29.71 27.07
N ILE A 205 19.37 30.19 28.08
CA ILE A 205 19.88 29.36 29.17
C ILE A 205 18.83 29.32 30.27
N ASP A 206 18.65 28.16 30.87
CA ASP A 206 17.66 27.90 31.92
C ASP A 206 16.21 28.12 31.44
N GLU A 207 15.99 27.94 30.14
CA GLU A 207 14.69 28.03 29.48
C GLU A 207 14.31 26.66 28.88
N ASP A 208 13.01 26.37 28.91
CA ASP A 208 12.43 25.23 28.20
C ASP A 208 12.36 25.56 26.70
N VAL A 209 13.01 24.73 25.88
CA VAL A 209 13.05 24.91 24.42
C VAL A 209 12.23 23.82 23.77
N ASP A 210 11.08 24.19 23.23
CA ASP A 210 10.25 23.25 22.48
C ASP A 210 10.90 22.94 21.12
N VAL A 211 10.97 21.65 20.82
CA VAL A 211 11.48 21.09 19.57
C VAL A 211 10.40 20.20 18.99
N GLU A 212 10.09 20.42 17.72
CA GLU A 212 9.21 19.59 16.92
C GLU A 212 9.95 19.13 15.67
N ILE A 213 9.88 17.84 15.39
CA ILE A 213 10.30 17.23 14.14
C ILE A 213 9.03 16.73 13.48
N GLU A 214 8.66 17.34 12.37
CA GLU A 214 7.61 16.87 11.48
C GLU A 214 8.24 15.97 10.42
N LEU A 215 7.65 14.81 10.21
CA LEU A 215 8.05 13.82 9.22
C LEU A 215 6.93 13.69 8.19
N ARG A 216 7.28 13.76 6.90
CA ARG A 216 6.33 13.59 5.79
C ARG A 216 6.87 12.58 4.78
N PRO A 217 6.03 11.67 4.27
CA PRO A 217 6.42 10.85 3.14
C PRO A 217 6.56 11.74 1.90
N GLY A 218 7.38 11.33 0.95
CA GLY A 218 7.48 11.99 -0.34
C GLY A 218 8.26 11.14 -1.33
N LEU A 219 8.52 11.70 -2.51
CA LEU A 219 9.33 11.07 -3.54
C LEU A 219 10.68 11.77 -3.70
N ASP A 220 11.72 11.00 -4.03
CA ASP A 220 13.00 11.54 -4.52
C ASP A 220 12.96 11.82 -6.03
N ASP A 221 14.05 12.37 -6.58
CA ASP A 221 14.20 12.66 -8.02
C ASP A 221 14.10 11.42 -8.94
N ARG A 222 13.96 10.22 -8.37
CA ARG A 222 13.84 8.94 -9.08
C ARG A 222 12.50 8.25 -8.78
N ASN A 223 11.52 8.97 -8.23
CA ASN A 223 10.22 8.45 -7.80
C ASN A 223 10.34 7.28 -6.82
N ARG A 224 11.30 7.37 -5.89
CA ARG A 224 11.42 6.41 -4.78
C ARG A 224 10.79 7.01 -3.51
N PRO A 225 10.05 6.21 -2.74
CA PRO A 225 9.50 6.64 -1.46
C PRO A 225 10.61 7.01 -0.47
N VAL A 226 10.57 8.24 0.03
CA VAL A 226 11.51 8.78 1.02
C VAL A 226 10.76 9.41 2.19
N LEU A 227 11.43 9.50 3.33
CA LEU A 227 10.95 10.24 4.48
C LEU A 227 11.64 11.60 4.52
N ARG A 228 10.85 12.67 4.55
CA ARG A 228 11.32 14.06 4.66
C ARG A 228 11.05 14.61 6.05
N ALA A 229 11.89 15.51 6.52
CA ALA A 229 11.79 16.13 7.83
C ALA A 229 11.84 17.65 7.76
N SER A 230 10.97 18.26 8.56
CA SER A 230 11.02 19.67 8.92
C SER A 230 11.21 19.78 10.43
N VAL A 231 12.10 20.68 10.87
CA VAL A 231 12.43 20.84 12.30
C VAL A 231 12.12 22.26 12.72
N THR A 232 11.34 22.37 13.79
CA THR A 232 10.96 23.63 14.43
C THR A 232 11.54 23.69 15.83
N VAL A 233 12.20 24.80 16.16
CA VAL A 233 12.81 25.06 17.47
C VAL A 233 12.29 26.39 17.99
N ALA A 234 11.68 26.40 19.17
CA ALA A 234 11.07 27.58 19.77
C ALA A 234 10.16 28.35 18.79
N ALA A 235 9.28 27.62 18.09
CA ALA A 235 8.37 28.11 17.04
C ALA A 235 9.04 28.71 15.78
N SER A 236 10.35 28.54 15.61
CA SER A 236 11.06 28.91 14.38
C SER A 236 11.46 27.66 13.62
N GLN A 237 11.06 27.56 12.36
CA GLN A 237 11.49 26.46 11.48
C GLN A 237 12.97 26.65 11.12
N VAL A 238 13.80 25.64 11.43
CA VAL A 238 15.27 25.66 11.25
C VAL A 238 15.74 24.71 10.15
N LEU A 239 14.94 23.69 9.83
CA LEU A 239 15.14 22.75 8.73
C LEU A 239 13.78 22.54 8.05
N ASP A 240 13.76 22.45 6.73
CA ASP A 240 12.52 22.26 5.97
C ASP A 240 12.72 21.25 4.83
N GLY A 241 11.83 20.25 4.74
CA GLY A 241 11.76 19.29 3.62
C GLY A 241 13.00 18.40 3.42
N PHE A 242 13.83 18.22 4.45
CA PHE A 242 15.10 17.50 4.33
C PHE A 242 14.91 15.99 4.23
N MET A 243 15.56 15.32 3.28
CA MET A 243 15.48 13.87 3.12
C MET A 243 16.22 13.15 4.25
N VAL A 244 15.47 12.53 5.17
CA VAL A 244 15.99 11.70 6.26
C VAL A 244 16.55 10.39 5.71
N GLY A 245 15.82 9.75 4.80
CA GLY A 245 16.23 8.46 4.24
C GLY A 245 15.15 7.86 3.35
N SER A 246 15.47 6.70 2.78
CA SER A 246 14.54 5.94 1.94
C SER A 246 13.62 5.09 2.83
N ILE A 247 12.32 4.99 2.51
CA ILE A 247 11.35 4.31 3.38
C ILE A 247 11.67 2.80 3.51
N ASP A 248 12.25 2.17 2.49
CA ASP A 248 12.70 0.78 2.50
C ASP A 248 13.89 0.52 3.44
N THR A 249 14.54 1.57 3.95
CA THR A 249 15.66 1.46 4.91
C THR A 249 15.23 1.64 6.36
N LEU A 250 13.95 1.95 6.60
CA LEU A 250 13.40 2.10 7.94
C LEU A 250 13.28 0.74 8.66
N VAL A 251 13.11 0.79 9.98
CA VAL A 251 12.94 -0.40 10.82
C VAL A 251 11.58 -1.04 10.54
N THR A 252 11.57 -2.32 10.19
CA THR A 252 10.36 -3.10 9.83
C THR A 252 10.10 -4.27 10.77
N THR A 253 10.55 -4.16 12.03
CA THR A 253 10.45 -5.23 13.04
C THR A 253 9.89 -4.70 14.35
N GLY A 254 9.38 -5.58 15.20
CA GLY A 254 8.70 -5.18 16.44
C GLY A 254 7.39 -4.47 16.13
N ASP A 255 7.11 -3.37 16.82
CA ASP A 255 5.89 -2.57 16.61
C ASP A 255 5.82 -1.87 15.24
N CYS A 256 6.91 -1.84 14.47
CA CYS A 256 6.94 -1.35 13.09
C CYS A 256 6.82 -2.48 12.05
N ALA A 257 6.33 -3.64 12.45
CA ALA A 257 6.12 -4.77 11.56
C ALA A 257 5.17 -4.44 10.39
N ASP A 258 4.23 -3.53 10.60
CA ASP A 258 3.21 -3.17 9.62
C ASP A 258 3.47 -1.81 8.97
N ILE A 259 4.04 -0.87 9.73
CA ILE A 259 4.45 0.43 9.23
C ILE A 259 5.92 0.64 9.57
N PRO A 260 6.81 0.75 8.57
CA PRO A 260 8.21 1.03 8.81
C PRO A 260 8.42 2.30 9.65
N GLY A 261 9.44 2.29 10.49
CA GLY A 261 9.66 3.36 11.47
C GLY A 261 11.10 3.55 11.89
N LEU A 262 11.31 4.37 12.90
CA LEU A 262 12.62 4.61 13.50
C LEU A 262 12.51 4.49 15.01
N HIS A 263 13.58 4.05 15.67
CA HIS A 263 13.67 4.19 17.12
C HIS A 263 13.83 5.67 17.47
N LEU A 264 13.20 6.06 18.59
CA LEU A 264 13.40 7.36 19.19
C LEU A 264 14.39 7.22 20.35
N ALA A 265 15.39 8.10 20.41
CA ALA A 265 16.36 8.08 21.49
C ALA A 265 16.53 9.43 22.18
N ALA A 266 16.58 9.42 23.52
CA ALA A 266 17.13 10.53 24.29
C ALA A 266 18.63 10.31 24.45
N GLN A 267 19.43 11.12 23.76
CA GLN A 267 20.88 11.03 23.74
C GLN A 267 21.52 12.22 24.44
N GLY A 268 22.64 12.00 25.13
CA GLY A 268 23.48 13.10 25.57
C GLY A 268 24.86 12.68 26.04
N ARG A 269 25.63 13.69 26.44
CA ARG A 269 26.96 13.58 27.03
C ARG A 269 27.12 14.70 28.05
N GLY A 270 27.56 14.34 29.26
CA GLY A 270 27.82 15.31 30.32
C GLY A 270 26.62 15.69 31.17
N GLY A 271 26.85 16.63 32.09
CA GLY A 271 25.84 17.26 32.94
C GLY A 271 25.27 18.59 32.40
N ASP A 272 24.26 19.10 33.11
CA ASP A 272 23.63 20.43 32.91
C ASP A 272 22.88 20.64 31.58
N VAL A 273 22.60 19.54 30.88
CA VAL A 273 21.82 19.46 29.63
C VAL A 273 20.79 18.34 29.76
N TYR A 274 19.58 18.60 29.26
CA TYR A 274 18.40 17.83 29.62
C TYR A 274 17.43 17.65 28.45
N VAL A 275 16.82 16.46 28.37
CA VAL A 275 15.70 16.13 27.50
C VAL A 275 14.44 15.99 28.36
N GLY A 276 13.40 16.76 28.04
CA GLY A 276 12.09 16.74 28.69
C GLY A 276 11.22 15.60 28.15
N SER A 277 9.92 15.69 28.38
CA SER A 277 8.94 14.71 27.89
C SER A 277 9.10 14.45 26.39
N LEU A 278 9.07 13.18 25.99
CA LEU A 278 9.08 12.77 24.59
C LEU A 278 7.67 12.33 24.18
N LEU A 279 7.15 12.94 23.13
CA LEU A 279 5.94 12.52 22.48
C LEU A 279 6.28 12.19 21.03
N ALA A 280 5.90 11.01 20.57
CA ALA A 280 5.84 10.71 19.17
C ALA A 280 4.40 10.37 18.79
N ALA A 281 4.00 10.82 17.61
CA ALA A 281 2.71 10.52 17.03
C ALA A 281 2.88 10.16 15.55
N LYS A 282 2.08 9.21 15.09
CA LYS A 282 1.94 8.91 13.66
C LYS A 282 0.78 9.69 13.09
N GLN A 283 0.83 9.90 11.79
CA GLN A 283 -0.32 10.38 11.04
C GLN A 283 -1.37 9.27 10.91
N ASP A 284 -2.62 9.62 11.26
CA ASP A 284 -3.72 8.68 11.50
C ASP A 284 -4.75 8.60 10.38
N CYS A 285 -4.62 9.44 9.35
CA CYS A 285 -5.43 9.27 8.16
C CYS A 285 -5.28 7.86 7.60
N ALA A 286 -6.35 7.38 6.96
CA ALA A 286 -6.51 6.03 6.43
C ALA A 286 -5.23 5.55 5.76
N ASN A 287 -4.34 4.98 6.55
CA ASN A 287 -3.00 4.66 6.12
C ASN A 287 -3.20 3.43 5.26
N PRO A 288 -2.95 3.49 3.94
CA PRO A 288 -3.30 2.38 3.06
C PRO A 288 -2.48 1.12 3.35
N SER A 289 -1.50 1.19 4.24
CA SER A 289 -0.70 0.06 4.74
C SER A 289 -1.06 -0.38 6.16
N GLN A 290 -1.95 0.33 6.86
CA GLN A 290 -2.54 -0.15 8.12
C GLN A 290 -3.67 -1.11 7.80
N PHE A 291 -3.46 -2.38 8.11
CA PHE A 291 -4.50 -3.39 8.08
C PHE A 291 -4.74 -3.90 9.49
N ASP A 292 -6.00 -4.01 9.88
CA ASP A 292 -6.36 -4.68 11.12
C ASP A 292 -6.22 -6.19 10.91
N GLU A 293 -5.27 -6.82 11.62
CA GLU A 293 -5.05 -8.26 11.55
C GLU A 293 -6.30 -9.02 12.03
N GLN A 294 -6.77 -9.94 11.19
CA GLN A 294 -7.87 -10.83 11.54
C GLN A 294 -7.29 -12.20 11.88
N SER A 295 -7.75 -12.80 12.98
CA SER A 295 -7.28 -14.13 13.44
C SER A 295 -7.72 -15.30 12.53
N ALA A 296 -8.53 -15.02 11.51
CA ALA A 296 -9.13 -15.99 10.62
C ALA A 296 -8.22 -16.31 9.43
N ILE A 297 -8.13 -17.58 9.03
CA ILE A 297 -7.55 -17.99 7.74
C ILE A 297 -8.59 -18.82 7.01
N LEU A 298 -8.96 -18.39 5.80
CA LEU A 298 -9.92 -19.12 4.98
C LEU A 298 -9.19 -20.09 4.04
N SER A 299 -9.75 -21.29 3.93
CA SER A 299 -9.31 -22.38 3.07
C SER A 299 -10.52 -22.97 2.36
N ALA A 300 -10.30 -23.84 1.36
CA ALA A 300 -11.41 -24.57 0.73
C ALA A 300 -12.30 -25.31 1.74
N ALA A 301 -11.70 -25.87 2.80
CA ALA A 301 -12.42 -26.58 3.86
C ALA A 301 -13.27 -25.66 4.74
N SER A 302 -12.78 -24.46 5.10
CA SER A 302 -13.56 -23.50 5.90
C SER A 302 -14.72 -22.88 5.11
N LEU A 303 -14.63 -22.90 3.78
CA LEU A 303 -15.68 -22.47 2.85
C LEU A 303 -16.65 -23.60 2.48
N ASP A 304 -16.53 -24.77 3.11
CA ASP A 304 -17.34 -25.98 2.87
C ASP A 304 -17.34 -26.48 1.41
N PHE A 305 -16.27 -26.18 0.65
CA PHE A 305 -16.15 -26.64 -0.73
C PHE A 305 -15.73 -28.12 -0.81
N GLN A 306 -16.27 -28.82 -1.81
CA GLN A 306 -15.96 -30.24 -2.01
C GLN A 306 -14.59 -30.44 -2.67
N PRO A 307 -13.77 -31.39 -2.19
CA PRO A 307 -12.42 -31.61 -2.71
C PRO A 307 -12.34 -31.91 -4.21
N SER A 308 -13.40 -32.44 -4.83
CA SER A 308 -13.36 -32.90 -6.23
C SER A 308 -12.87 -31.85 -7.24
N TRP A 309 -13.03 -30.56 -6.93
CA TRP A 309 -12.64 -29.47 -7.82
C TRP A 309 -11.67 -28.44 -7.23
N VAL A 310 -11.37 -28.50 -5.93
CA VAL A 310 -10.58 -27.46 -5.22
C VAL A 310 -9.52 -28.04 -4.26
N GLU A 311 -9.32 -29.37 -4.24
CA GLU A 311 -8.42 -30.03 -3.29
C GLU A 311 -6.97 -29.51 -3.36
N ALA A 312 -6.50 -29.16 -4.56
CA ALA A 312 -5.11 -28.78 -4.76
C ALA A 312 -4.86 -27.28 -4.63
N TYR A 313 -5.86 -26.44 -4.93
CA TYR A 313 -5.66 -25.00 -5.05
C TYR A 313 -6.95 -24.22 -4.80
N VAL A 314 -6.84 -23.18 -3.96
CA VAL A 314 -7.79 -22.08 -3.82
C VAL A 314 -7.06 -20.78 -4.13
N GLY A 315 -7.60 -19.99 -5.05
CA GLY A 315 -6.89 -18.92 -5.73
C GLY A 315 -7.52 -17.55 -5.60
N SER A 316 -7.46 -16.79 -6.70
CA SER A 316 -7.97 -15.42 -6.79
C SER A 316 -9.39 -15.31 -6.19
N PRO A 317 -9.58 -14.46 -5.17
CA PRO A 317 -10.88 -14.23 -4.56
C PRO A 317 -11.63 -13.08 -5.24
N ALA A 318 -12.93 -13.02 -5.01
CA ALA A 318 -13.81 -11.91 -5.33
C ALA A 318 -14.83 -11.74 -4.21
N LEU A 319 -14.98 -10.52 -3.70
CA LEU A 319 -15.76 -10.25 -2.51
C LEU A 319 -16.80 -9.16 -2.78
N ALA A 320 -18.03 -9.39 -2.33
CA ALA A 320 -19.06 -8.36 -2.32
C ALA A 320 -19.85 -8.39 -1.02
N SER A 321 -20.17 -7.21 -0.50
CA SER A 321 -21.09 -7.07 0.62
C SER A 321 -22.43 -6.50 0.17
N SER A 322 -23.48 -6.81 0.93
CA SER A 322 -24.80 -6.20 0.75
C SER A 322 -25.63 -6.26 2.03
N ARG A 323 -26.72 -5.49 2.11
CA ARG A 323 -27.71 -5.64 3.18
C ARG A 323 -28.78 -6.65 2.80
N ASN A 324 -29.07 -7.59 3.71
CA ASN A 324 -30.20 -8.51 3.57
C ASN A 324 -31.53 -7.82 4.00
N SER A 325 -32.67 -8.49 3.82
CA SER A 325 -34.00 -7.94 4.14
C SER A 325 -34.25 -7.65 5.64
N VAL A 326 -33.32 -8.06 6.51
CA VAL A 326 -33.37 -7.87 7.97
C VAL A 326 -32.36 -6.81 8.45
N SER A 327 -31.67 -6.13 7.50
CA SER A 327 -30.64 -5.12 7.73
C SER A 327 -29.28 -5.65 8.22
N ASP A 328 -29.05 -6.96 8.22
CA ASP A 328 -27.72 -7.50 8.49
C ASP A 328 -26.83 -7.41 7.24
N VAL A 329 -25.52 -7.34 7.47
CA VAL A 329 -24.52 -7.46 6.39
C VAL A 329 -24.42 -8.90 5.94
N GLN A 330 -24.58 -9.12 4.64
CA GLN A 330 -24.31 -10.38 3.95
C GLN A 330 -23.01 -10.24 3.16
N TRP A 331 -22.21 -11.30 3.15
CA TRP A 331 -21.01 -11.42 2.31
C TRP A 331 -21.17 -12.52 1.29
N ASP A 332 -20.84 -12.20 0.04
CA ASP A 332 -20.72 -13.13 -1.06
C ASP A 332 -19.25 -13.21 -1.47
N LEU A 333 -18.71 -14.43 -1.44
CA LEU A 333 -17.34 -14.74 -1.81
C LEU A 333 -17.34 -15.70 -2.99
N ILE A 334 -16.67 -15.33 -4.07
CA ILE A 334 -16.37 -16.24 -5.19
C ILE A 334 -14.86 -16.46 -5.23
N VAL A 335 -14.44 -17.70 -5.39
CA VAL A 335 -13.02 -18.06 -5.45
C VAL A 335 -12.73 -18.93 -6.67
N GLU A 336 -11.56 -18.72 -7.26
CA GLU A 336 -10.95 -19.66 -8.19
C GLU A 336 -10.50 -20.93 -7.46
N GLY A 337 -10.65 -22.09 -8.09
CA GLY A 337 -10.16 -23.36 -7.57
C GLY A 337 -9.76 -24.36 -8.64
N SER A 338 -8.86 -25.29 -8.27
CA SER A 338 -8.50 -26.44 -9.10
C SER A 338 -8.22 -27.69 -8.26
N ASN A 339 -8.47 -28.85 -8.87
CA ASN A 339 -8.09 -30.16 -8.35
C ASN A 339 -6.65 -30.55 -8.72
N ASP A 340 -5.94 -29.73 -9.50
CA ASP A 340 -4.51 -29.90 -9.80
C ASP A 340 -3.71 -28.64 -9.41
N PRO A 341 -2.43 -28.78 -9.04
CA PRO A 341 -1.60 -27.65 -8.62
C PRO A 341 -1.21 -26.72 -9.79
N PRO A 342 -1.28 -25.38 -9.64
CA PRO A 342 -0.94 -24.41 -10.69
C PRO A 342 0.50 -24.50 -11.21
N GLU A 343 1.43 -25.09 -10.45
CA GLU A 343 2.82 -25.31 -10.87
C GLU A 343 2.97 -26.18 -12.11
N LEU A 344 1.92 -26.92 -12.47
CA LEU A 344 1.90 -27.76 -13.65
C LEU A 344 1.61 -26.96 -14.93
N GLU A 345 1.00 -25.77 -14.83
CA GLU A 345 0.63 -24.91 -15.96
C GLU A 345 1.75 -24.66 -16.99
N PRO A 346 3.03 -24.45 -16.60
CA PRO A 346 4.10 -24.25 -17.57
C PRO A 346 4.37 -25.46 -18.47
N THR A 347 3.87 -26.64 -18.11
CA THR A 347 4.16 -27.92 -18.78
C THR A 347 2.93 -28.66 -19.28
N THR A 348 1.75 -28.38 -18.71
CA THR A 348 0.48 -28.98 -19.10
C THR A 348 -0.65 -28.01 -18.80
N HIS A 349 -1.71 -28.08 -19.58
CA HIS A 349 -2.91 -27.29 -19.34
C HIS A 349 -3.61 -27.75 -18.05
N ILE A 350 -3.96 -26.79 -17.19
CA ILE A 350 -4.71 -26.99 -15.95
C ILE A 350 -6.05 -26.26 -16.05
N GLY A 351 -7.11 -26.99 -15.72
CA GLY A 351 -8.47 -26.45 -15.67
C GLY A 351 -8.77 -25.81 -14.31
N TYR A 352 -9.59 -24.75 -14.33
CA TYR A 352 -10.05 -24.07 -13.13
C TYR A 352 -11.57 -23.86 -13.18
N ALA A 353 -12.17 -23.79 -12.00
CA ALA A 353 -13.57 -23.48 -11.79
C ALA A 353 -13.75 -22.40 -10.71
N LEU A 354 -14.94 -21.83 -10.64
CA LEU A 354 -15.30 -20.80 -9.66
C LEU A 354 -16.31 -21.35 -8.65
N GLY A 355 -15.97 -21.32 -7.36
CA GLY A 355 -16.89 -21.65 -6.25
C GLY A 355 -17.55 -20.41 -5.68
N HIS A 356 -18.76 -20.55 -5.13
CA HIS A 356 -19.48 -19.47 -4.45
C HIS A 356 -19.78 -19.90 -3.01
N ALA A 357 -19.36 -19.07 -2.05
CA ALA A 357 -19.69 -19.19 -0.64
C ALA A 357 -20.38 -17.90 -0.15
N ARG A 358 -21.30 -18.01 0.80
CA ARG A 358 -22.04 -16.88 1.35
C ARG A 358 -22.13 -16.94 2.87
N VAL A 359 -22.03 -15.78 3.53
CA VAL A 359 -22.43 -15.60 4.93
C VAL A 359 -23.64 -14.67 4.97
N ALA A 360 -24.74 -15.17 5.53
CA ALA A 360 -26.04 -14.47 5.52
C ALA A 360 -26.14 -13.31 6.53
N THR A 361 -25.38 -13.38 7.63
CA THR A 361 -25.36 -12.39 8.71
C THR A 361 -23.94 -12.32 9.26
N ASP A 362 -23.34 -11.13 9.19
CA ASP A 362 -22.05 -10.80 9.80
C ASP A 362 -22.23 -9.83 10.97
N GLU A 363 -21.83 -10.26 12.16
CA GLU A 363 -21.94 -9.50 13.41
C GLU A 363 -20.85 -8.40 13.54
N GLY A 364 -19.89 -8.33 12.60
CA GLY A 364 -19.03 -7.17 12.38
C GLY A 364 -17.74 -7.08 13.19
N GLU A 365 -17.49 -8.03 14.11
CA GLU A 365 -16.27 -8.06 14.93
C GLU A 365 -15.11 -8.85 14.32
N ASN A 366 -15.37 -10.01 13.70
CA ASN A 366 -14.34 -10.86 13.10
C ASN A 366 -14.86 -11.54 11.83
N TRP A 367 -13.93 -11.98 10.97
CA TRP A 367 -14.30 -12.82 9.83
C TRP A 367 -14.88 -14.18 10.27
N PRO A 368 -16.01 -14.61 9.70
CA PRO A 368 -16.62 -15.90 9.99
C PRO A 368 -15.77 -17.06 9.45
N LEU A 369 -15.57 -18.11 10.27
CA LEU A 369 -14.80 -19.30 9.89
C LEU A 369 -15.65 -20.55 9.62
N ASP A 370 -16.87 -20.62 10.14
CA ASP A 370 -17.70 -21.85 10.13
C ASP A 370 -19.18 -21.61 9.74
N THR A 371 -19.52 -20.43 9.23
CA THR A 371 -20.90 -20.06 8.86
C THR A 371 -21.10 -19.83 7.36
N TRP A 372 -20.14 -20.26 6.54
CA TRP A 372 -20.23 -20.14 5.08
C TRP A 372 -21.18 -21.21 4.51
N GLU A 373 -22.17 -20.75 3.75
CA GLU A 373 -23.02 -21.61 2.93
C GLU A 373 -22.44 -21.69 1.51
N SER A 374 -22.15 -22.89 1.02
CA SER A 374 -21.62 -23.11 -0.33
C SER A 374 -22.32 -24.25 -1.07
N SER A 375 -21.85 -24.55 -2.28
CA SER A 375 -22.37 -25.61 -3.13
C SER A 375 -21.41 -26.79 -3.23
N ALA A 376 -21.97 -27.99 -3.40
CA ALA A 376 -21.16 -29.19 -3.60
C ALA A 376 -20.36 -29.18 -4.91
N SER A 377 -20.90 -28.56 -5.97
CA SER A 377 -20.23 -28.37 -7.26
C SER A 377 -19.84 -26.90 -7.47
N PRO A 378 -18.92 -26.57 -8.39
CA PRO A 378 -18.63 -25.20 -8.74
C PRO A 378 -19.86 -24.40 -9.19
N LYS A 379 -19.82 -23.08 -8.97
CA LYS A 379 -20.80 -22.11 -9.49
C LYS A 379 -20.67 -21.99 -11.01
N VAL A 380 -19.43 -21.95 -11.51
CA VAL A 380 -19.08 -21.87 -12.93
C VAL A 380 -17.90 -22.80 -13.20
N GLY A 381 -17.95 -23.56 -14.28
CA GLY A 381 -16.86 -24.47 -14.69
C GLY A 381 -17.23 -25.95 -14.55
N ASP A 382 -16.27 -26.81 -14.91
CA ASP A 382 -16.40 -28.26 -14.87
C ASP A 382 -16.05 -28.81 -13.46
N ASP A 383 -16.54 -30.01 -13.12
CA ASP A 383 -16.23 -30.74 -11.88
C ASP A 383 -15.89 -32.21 -12.23
N PRO A 384 -14.61 -32.64 -12.13
CA PRO A 384 -13.44 -31.81 -11.82
C PRO A 384 -13.11 -30.83 -12.96
N PRO A 385 -12.52 -29.67 -12.66
CA PRO A 385 -12.11 -28.71 -13.67
C PRO A 385 -10.91 -29.20 -14.48
N SER A 386 -9.96 -29.90 -13.86
CA SER A 386 -8.74 -30.37 -14.53
C SER A 386 -8.70 -31.90 -14.64
N CYS A 387 -8.41 -32.41 -15.84
CA CYS A 387 -8.19 -33.84 -16.09
C CYS A 387 -6.89 -34.08 -16.88
N LEU A 388 -5.78 -34.33 -16.20
CA LEU A 388 -4.49 -34.61 -16.84
C LEU A 388 -4.45 -35.92 -17.66
N ASP A 389 -5.37 -36.84 -17.40
CA ASP A 389 -5.54 -38.09 -18.16
C ASP A 389 -6.37 -37.90 -19.45
N GLY A 390 -6.87 -36.68 -19.71
CA GLY A 390 -7.69 -36.35 -20.86
C GLY A 390 -9.14 -36.82 -20.77
N SER A 391 -9.64 -37.20 -19.58
CA SER A 391 -11.04 -37.63 -19.42
C SER A 391 -12.05 -36.49 -19.58
N CYS A 392 -11.63 -35.24 -19.38
CA CYS A 392 -12.45 -34.05 -19.56
C CYS A 392 -12.59 -33.71 -21.06
N SER A 393 -13.82 -33.73 -21.59
CA SER A 393 -14.08 -33.53 -23.02
C SER A 393 -13.96 -32.08 -23.50
N ALA A 394 -14.06 -31.10 -22.58
CA ALA A 394 -13.94 -29.68 -22.89
C ALA A 394 -12.78 -29.04 -22.11
N ASN A 395 -12.64 -29.33 -20.80
CA ASN A 395 -11.63 -28.75 -19.89
C ASN A 395 -11.48 -27.26 -20.19
N ARG A 396 -12.59 -26.51 -20.08
CA ARG A 396 -12.59 -25.07 -20.34
C ARG A 396 -12.37 -24.36 -19.03
N SER A 397 -11.26 -23.67 -18.93
CA SER A 397 -10.83 -23.00 -17.72
C SER A 397 -11.58 -21.68 -17.51
N VAL A 398 -12.03 -21.44 -16.27
CA VAL A 398 -12.57 -20.15 -15.82
C VAL A 398 -11.85 -19.72 -14.54
N ARG A 399 -11.45 -18.45 -14.46
CA ARG A 399 -10.40 -17.97 -13.56
C ARG A 399 -10.70 -16.54 -13.11
N GLU A 400 -10.01 -16.10 -12.05
CA GLU A 400 -9.90 -14.67 -11.68
C GLU A 400 -11.27 -13.97 -11.64
N PRO A 401 -12.13 -14.36 -10.68
CA PRO A 401 -13.44 -13.74 -10.54
C PRO A 401 -13.30 -12.29 -10.05
N HIS A 402 -14.31 -11.48 -10.35
CA HIS A 402 -14.64 -10.25 -9.65
C HIS A 402 -16.15 -10.18 -9.44
N LEU A 403 -16.56 -9.64 -8.31
CA LEU A 403 -17.95 -9.61 -7.90
C LEU A 403 -18.35 -8.19 -7.52
N LEU A 404 -19.28 -7.61 -8.29
CA LEU A 404 -19.87 -6.31 -8.00
C LEU A 404 -21.28 -6.50 -7.42
N ALA A 405 -21.53 -5.92 -6.24
CA ALA A 405 -22.89 -5.77 -5.72
C ALA A 405 -23.54 -4.50 -6.28
N GLU A 406 -24.64 -4.66 -7.02
CA GLU A 406 -25.49 -3.54 -7.38
C GLU A 406 -26.46 -3.26 -6.25
N LEU A 407 -26.36 -2.07 -5.67
CA LEU A 407 -27.19 -1.66 -4.55
C LEU A 407 -28.31 -0.72 -5.04
N ASN A 408 -29.45 -0.73 -4.35
CA ASN A 408 -30.48 0.28 -4.53
C ASN A 408 -30.19 1.51 -3.64
N GLN A 409 -31.04 2.54 -3.70
CA GLN A 409 -30.90 3.75 -2.88
C GLN A 409 -30.96 3.49 -1.36
N GLN A 410 -31.48 2.32 -0.95
CA GLN A 410 -31.55 1.87 0.44
C GLN A 410 -30.35 0.98 0.83
N GLN A 411 -29.33 0.86 -0.01
CA GLN A 411 -28.16 -0.02 0.18
C GLN A 411 -28.51 -1.52 0.25
N GLU A 412 -29.66 -1.91 -0.28
CA GLU A 412 -30.06 -3.31 -0.40
C GLU A 412 -29.60 -3.89 -1.73
N LEU A 413 -29.28 -5.19 -1.74
CA LEU A 413 -28.86 -5.89 -2.95
C LEU A 413 -29.97 -5.87 -4.01
N ARG A 414 -29.71 -5.23 -5.15
CA ARG A 414 -30.53 -5.34 -6.36
C ARG A 414 -30.10 -6.55 -7.19
N ASP A 415 -28.80 -6.67 -7.42
CA ASP A 415 -28.22 -7.76 -8.20
C ASP A 415 -26.75 -7.97 -7.85
N LEU A 416 -26.21 -9.12 -8.23
CA LEU A 416 -24.78 -9.35 -8.30
C LEU A 416 -24.37 -9.35 -9.77
N VAL A 417 -23.18 -8.83 -10.07
CA VAL A 417 -22.57 -8.95 -11.39
C VAL A 417 -21.23 -9.61 -11.23
N LEU A 418 -21.07 -10.76 -11.87
CA LEU A 418 -19.87 -11.57 -11.85
C LEU A 418 -19.13 -11.38 -13.18
N SER A 419 -17.89 -10.92 -13.12
CA SER A 419 -16.94 -10.94 -14.23
C SER A 419 -15.82 -11.93 -13.95
N PHE A 420 -15.32 -12.62 -14.98
CA PHE A 420 -14.21 -13.56 -14.83
C PHE A 420 -13.52 -13.82 -16.17
N ALA A 421 -12.25 -14.24 -16.10
CA ALA A 421 -11.51 -14.69 -17.25
C ALA A 421 -12.01 -16.07 -17.69
N ARG A 422 -12.34 -16.19 -18.97
CA ARG A 422 -12.88 -17.40 -19.59
C ARG A 422 -12.01 -17.83 -20.75
N GLU A 423 -11.58 -19.08 -20.72
CA GLU A 423 -10.76 -19.65 -21.78
C GLU A 423 -11.49 -19.65 -23.14
N VAL A 424 -10.81 -19.15 -24.16
CA VAL A 424 -11.28 -19.09 -25.55
C VAL A 424 -10.71 -20.29 -26.30
N VAL A 425 -11.39 -21.43 -26.20
CA VAL A 425 -10.95 -22.66 -26.88
C VAL A 425 -11.59 -22.75 -28.26
N THR A 426 -10.89 -22.27 -29.29
CA THR A 426 -11.20 -22.53 -30.71
C THR A 426 -10.35 -23.67 -31.29
N ASP A 427 -9.15 -23.89 -30.76
CA ASP A 427 -8.22 -24.99 -31.07
C ASP A 427 -7.49 -25.41 -29.78
N PRO A 428 -7.19 -26.71 -29.53
CA PRO A 428 -6.38 -27.17 -28.39
C PRO A 428 -5.00 -26.48 -28.24
N SER A 429 -4.44 -25.92 -29.31
CA SER A 429 -3.20 -25.14 -29.33
C SER A 429 -3.36 -23.70 -28.86
N GLU A 430 -4.59 -23.23 -28.71
CA GLU A 430 -4.96 -21.89 -28.21
C GLU A 430 -5.44 -21.93 -26.76
N ARG A 431 -5.21 -23.06 -26.06
CA ARG A 431 -5.41 -23.18 -24.62
C ARG A 431 -4.64 -22.10 -23.88
N ASP A 432 -5.17 -21.73 -22.73
CA ASP A 432 -4.63 -20.67 -21.86
C ASP A 432 -4.71 -19.24 -22.43
N ARG A 433 -5.52 -19.02 -23.47
CA ARG A 433 -5.96 -17.69 -23.90
C ARG A 433 -7.33 -17.38 -23.34
N PHE A 434 -7.49 -16.21 -22.74
CA PHE A 434 -8.71 -15.84 -22.02
C PHE A 434 -9.34 -14.58 -22.62
N GLY A 435 -10.66 -14.60 -22.72
CA GLY A 435 -11.50 -13.40 -22.85
C GLY A 435 -12.26 -13.17 -21.56
N ILE A 436 -13.03 -12.09 -21.49
CA ILE A 436 -13.78 -11.75 -20.28
C ILE A 436 -15.25 -12.10 -20.47
N GLN A 437 -15.80 -12.84 -19.52
CA GLN A 437 -17.23 -13.11 -19.43
C GLN A 437 -17.83 -12.24 -18.32
N ILE A 438 -18.97 -11.60 -18.61
CA ILE A 438 -19.77 -10.87 -17.63
C ILE A 438 -21.17 -11.47 -17.60
N VAL A 439 -21.70 -11.71 -16.40
CA VAL A 439 -22.99 -12.36 -16.16
C VAL A 439 -23.61 -11.86 -14.86
N ARG A 440 -24.94 -11.92 -14.75
CA ARG A 440 -25.65 -11.78 -13.47
C ARG A 440 -25.88 -13.17 -12.89
N PRO A 441 -25.15 -13.60 -11.85
CA PRO A 441 -25.36 -14.90 -11.24
C PRO A 441 -26.72 -14.92 -10.54
N VAL A 442 -27.70 -15.58 -11.16
CA VAL A 442 -29.02 -15.75 -10.56
C VAL A 442 -28.96 -16.83 -9.47
N GLY A 443 -29.57 -16.57 -8.33
CA GLY A 443 -29.73 -17.54 -7.23
C GLY A 443 -28.54 -17.59 -6.25
N GLY A 444 -28.71 -18.37 -5.18
CA GLY A 444 -27.69 -18.55 -4.15
C GLY A 444 -26.53 -19.46 -4.57
N PRO A 445 -25.62 -19.78 -3.62
CA PRO A 445 -24.44 -20.61 -3.85
C PRO A 445 -24.73 -21.92 -4.60
N ALA A 446 -25.79 -22.64 -4.21
CA ALA A 446 -26.18 -23.94 -4.79
C ALA A 446 -26.63 -23.94 -6.26
N THR A 447 -26.79 -22.78 -6.90
CA THR A 447 -27.33 -22.69 -8.27
C THR A 447 -26.21 -22.50 -9.29
N GLY A 448 -25.88 -23.54 -10.06
CA GLY A 448 -24.88 -23.45 -11.13
C GLY A 448 -25.27 -22.49 -12.26
N LEU A 449 -24.27 -21.95 -12.96
CA LEU A 449 -24.46 -20.98 -14.03
C LEU A 449 -24.09 -21.55 -15.40
N SER A 450 -24.98 -21.43 -16.38
CA SER A 450 -24.70 -21.76 -17.77
C SER A 450 -24.19 -20.54 -18.52
N LEU A 451 -23.11 -20.70 -19.30
CA LEU A 451 -22.48 -19.60 -20.03
C LEU A 451 -22.91 -19.57 -21.50
N PRO A 452 -22.96 -18.37 -22.11
CA PRO A 452 -23.14 -18.24 -23.56
C PRO A 452 -21.99 -18.87 -24.34
N GLY A 453 -22.12 -19.01 -25.67
CA GLY A 453 -21.10 -19.64 -26.51
C GLY A 453 -19.77 -18.89 -26.62
N PHE A 454 -19.79 -17.57 -26.41
CA PHE A 454 -18.64 -16.67 -26.58
C PHE A 454 -18.49 -15.75 -25.36
N PRO A 455 -17.27 -15.27 -25.05
CA PRO A 455 -17.06 -14.28 -23.99
C PRO A 455 -17.70 -12.93 -24.36
N THR A 456 -17.93 -12.10 -23.35
CA THR A 456 -18.45 -10.73 -23.52
C THR A 456 -17.44 -9.84 -24.24
N LEU A 457 -16.16 -9.94 -23.88
CA LEU A 457 -15.04 -9.26 -24.53
C LEU A 457 -13.98 -10.28 -24.92
N SER A 458 -13.52 -10.24 -26.17
CA SER A 458 -12.51 -11.17 -26.71
C SER A 458 -11.16 -10.48 -26.85
N PRO A 459 -10.01 -11.19 -26.74
CA PRO A 459 -8.71 -10.64 -27.13
C PRO A 459 -8.71 -10.08 -28.57
N ALA A 460 -9.51 -10.66 -29.47
CA ALA A 460 -9.63 -10.16 -30.84
C ALA A 460 -10.23 -8.74 -30.94
N ASP A 461 -10.93 -8.26 -29.92
CA ASP A 461 -11.44 -6.89 -29.85
C ASP A 461 -10.36 -5.88 -29.39
N ILE A 462 -9.24 -6.34 -28.82
CA ILE A 462 -8.16 -5.54 -28.24
C ILE A 462 -6.81 -5.99 -28.85
N PRO A 463 -6.42 -5.46 -30.02
CA PRO A 463 -5.36 -6.04 -30.86
C PRO A 463 -3.95 -6.09 -30.23
N GLU A 464 -3.67 -5.30 -29.21
CA GLU A 464 -2.43 -5.35 -28.43
C GLU A 464 -2.38 -6.50 -27.40
N CYS A 465 -3.54 -7.03 -26.97
CA CYS A 465 -3.58 -8.10 -25.97
C CYS A 465 -3.76 -9.47 -26.65
N ILE A 466 -2.92 -10.43 -26.29
CA ILE A 466 -3.08 -11.84 -26.68
C ILE A 466 -4.04 -12.59 -25.74
N SER A 467 -4.24 -12.08 -24.52
CA SER A 467 -5.17 -12.60 -23.52
C SER A 467 -5.64 -11.48 -22.59
N LEU A 468 -6.88 -11.59 -22.11
CA LEU A 468 -7.49 -10.67 -21.14
C LEU A 468 -7.66 -11.39 -19.80
N ARG A 469 -7.18 -10.81 -18.71
CA ARG A 469 -7.09 -11.44 -17.38
C ARG A 469 -7.56 -10.47 -16.28
N ASP A 470 -7.81 -10.99 -15.09
CA ASP A 470 -8.20 -10.27 -13.88
C ASP A 470 -9.24 -9.14 -14.11
N PRO A 471 -10.47 -9.47 -14.57
CA PRO A 471 -11.47 -8.48 -14.90
C PRO A 471 -12.17 -7.90 -13.66
N ALA A 472 -12.24 -6.58 -13.52
CA ALA A 472 -13.00 -5.92 -12.47
C ALA A 472 -13.98 -4.87 -13.00
N LEU A 473 -15.13 -4.71 -12.34
CA LEU A 473 -16.21 -3.82 -12.77
C LEU A 473 -16.36 -2.63 -11.83
N ILE A 474 -16.54 -1.46 -12.43
CA ILE A 474 -16.81 -0.19 -11.75
C ILE A 474 -18.12 0.37 -12.31
N PRO A 475 -19.15 0.62 -11.50
CA PRO A 475 -20.35 1.30 -11.98
C PRO A 475 -20.03 2.75 -12.38
N VAL A 476 -20.69 3.28 -13.40
CA VAL A 476 -20.49 4.67 -13.86
C VAL A 476 -21.39 5.68 -13.15
N ASP A 477 -22.40 5.20 -12.44
CA ASP A 477 -23.30 5.98 -11.61
C ASP A 477 -23.71 5.14 -10.39
N PRO A 478 -24.21 5.76 -9.30
CA PRO A 478 -24.52 5.05 -8.05
C PRO A 478 -25.49 3.86 -8.19
N GLU A 479 -26.35 3.84 -9.22
CA GLU A 479 -27.34 2.78 -9.45
C GLU A 479 -27.01 1.88 -10.65
N ALA A 480 -25.82 2.05 -11.23
CA ALA A 480 -25.34 1.39 -12.45
C ALA A 480 -26.33 1.49 -13.63
N LEU A 481 -27.08 2.58 -13.74
CA LEU A 481 -28.07 2.79 -14.81
C LEU A 481 -27.41 2.98 -16.17
N GLN A 482 -26.23 3.58 -16.19
CA GLN A 482 -25.43 3.83 -17.38
C GLN A 482 -24.42 2.70 -17.66
N GLY A 483 -24.43 1.62 -16.87
CA GLY A 483 -23.50 0.50 -17.00
C GLY A 483 -22.20 0.71 -16.25
N TYR A 484 -21.10 0.18 -16.80
CA TYR A 484 -19.83 -0.01 -16.10
C TYR A 484 -18.61 0.36 -16.95
N TRP A 485 -17.51 0.63 -16.27
CA TRP A 485 -16.17 0.38 -16.78
C TRP A 485 -15.72 -1.02 -16.35
N LEU A 486 -15.15 -1.77 -17.30
CA LEU A 486 -14.49 -3.05 -17.06
C LEU A 486 -13.00 -2.85 -17.12
N LEU A 487 -12.32 -2.91 -15.98
CA LEU A 487 -10.86 -2.97 -15.88
C LEU A 487 -10.41 -4.40 -16.13
N PHE A 488 -9.23 -4.57 -16.73
CA PHE A 488 -8.62 -5.88 -16.93
C PHE A 488 -7.12 -5.77 -17.19
N THR A 489 -6.40 -6.82 -16.79
CA THR A 489 -4.99 -7.01 -17.12
C THR A 489 -4.85 -7.36 -18.60
N CYS A 490 -4.06 -6.58 -19.35
CA CYS A 490 -3.71 -6.88 -20.74
C CYS A 490 -2.43 -7.73 -20.78
N VAL A 491 -2.54 -8.97 -21.25
CA VAL A 491 -1.37 -9.81 -21.52
C VAL A 491 -0.98 -9.63 -22.99
N ASP A 492 0.22 -9.13 -23.26
CA ASP A 492 0.73 -8.85 -24.61
C ASP A 492 1.78 -9.87 -25.11
N GLY A 493 2.31 -10.71 -24.20
CA GLY A 493 3.39 -11.65 -24.50
C GLY A 493 3.66 -12.66 -23.39
N GLY A 494 4.86 -13.26 -23.41
CA GLY A 494 5.28 -14.27 -22.42
C GLY A 494 5.92 -13.71 -21.13
N GLY A 495 5.95 -12.38 -20.98
CA GLY A 495 6.40 -11.70 -19.77
C GLY A 495 5.26 -11.48 -18.78
N ALA A 496 5.57 -10.88 -17.64
CA ALA A 496 4.53 -10.38 -16.76
C ALA A 496 3.79 -9.19 -17.42
N PRO A 497 2.48 -9.04 -17.20
CA PRO A 497 1.73 -7.94 -17.78
C PRO A 497 2.23 -6.58 -17.27
N THR A 498 2.18 -5.57 -18.13
CA THR A 498 2.67 -4.21 -17.80
C THR A 498 1.58 -3.14 -17.86
N GLU A 499 0.37 -3.50 -18.26
CA GLU A 499 -0.73 -2.56 -18.46
C GLU A 499 -2.06 -3.09 -17.94
N ILE A 500 -2.82 -2.21 -17.30
CA ILE A 500 -4.23 -2.43 -16.95
C ILE A 500 -5.07 -1.52 -17.85
N HIS A 501 -6.01 -2.13 -18.57
CA HIS A 501 -6.88 -1.47 -19.54
C HIS A 501 -8.29 -1.36 -18.97
N ALA A 502 -9.10 -0.48 -19.53
CA ALA A 502 -10.53 -0.39 -19.28
C ALA A 502 -11.34 -0.41 -20.59
N ALA A 503 -12.50 -1.08 -20.57
CA ALA A 503 -13.48 -1.05 -21.66
C ALA A 503 -14.88 -0.70 -21.13
N ARG A 504 -15.67 0.02 -21.94
CA ARG A 504 -17.01 0.43 -21.53
C ARG A 504 -18.03 -0.68 -21.74
N ILE A 505 -18.83 -0.97 -20.71
CA ILE A 505 -19.88 -2.00 -20.70
C ILE A 505 -21.24 -1.38 -20.41
N SER A 506 -22.27 -1.73 -21.18
CA SER A 506 -23.63 -1.28 -20.95
C SER A 506 -24.27 -2.00 -19.75
N ARG A 507 -25.39 -1.47 -19.22
CA ARG A 507 -26.18 -2.15 -18.18
C ARG A 507 -26.67 -3.55 -18.61
N ALA A 508 -26.85 -3.76 -19.91
CA ALA A 508 -27.21 -5.06 -20.49
C ALA A 508 -26.02 -6.04 -20.58
N LEU A 509 -24.85 -5.67 -20.04
CA LEU A 509 -23.61 -6.44 -20.05
C LEU A 509 -23.03 -6.64 -21.47
N GLU A 510 -23.23 -5.65 -22.33
CA GLU A 510 -22.71 -5.63 -23.70
C GLU A 510 -21.60 -4.59 -23.84
N VAL A 511 -20.58 -4.89 -24.64
CA VAL A 511 -19.48 -3.97 -24.92
C VAL A 511 -19.99 -2.75 -25.69
N ILE A 512 -19.75 -1.55 -25.17
CA ILE A 512 -20.02 -0.28 -25.84
C ILE A 512 -18.89 -0.01 -26.83
N ARG A 513 -19.25 0.27 -28.09
CA ARG A 513 -18.31 0.44 -29.19
C ARG A 513 -18.24 1.89 -29.65
N GLU A 514 -17.03 2.32 -29.99
CA GLU A 514 -16.73 3.60 -30.64
C GLU A 514 -16.03 3.34 -31.97
N GLY A 515 -16.61 3.83 -33.07
CA GLY A 515 -16.14 3.48 -34.41
C GLY A 515 -16.20 1.97 -34.66
N ASN A 516 -15.06 1.35 -34.98
CA ASN A 516 -14.95 -0.08 -35.27
C ASN A 516 -14.48 -0.93 -34.07
N GLY A 517 -14.20 -0.33 -32.91
CA GLY A 517 -13.63 -1.00 -31.74
C GLY A 517 -14.44 -0.77 -30.47
N PRO A 518 -14.11 -1.46 -29.37
CA PRO A 518 -14.62 -1.12 -28.05
C PRO A 518 -14.16 0.28 -27.64
N MET A 519 -15.03 1.02 -26.96
CA MET A 519 -14.63 2.24 -26.25
C MET A 519 -13.72 1.83 -25.08
N ARG A 520 -12.46 2.29 -25.10
CA ARG A 520 -11.41 1.78 -24.21
C ARG A 520 -10.34 2.82 -23.87
N ARG A 521 -9.61 2.56 -22.79
CA ARG A 521 -8.50 3.39 -22.27
C ARG A 521 -7.44 2.49 -21.61
N VAL A 522 -6.17 2.93 -21.61
CA VAL A 522 -5.14 2.38 -20.72
C VAL A 522 -5.21 3.14 -19.39
N VAL A 523 -5.35 2.43 -18.28
CA VAL A 523 -5.60 3.00 -16.94
C VAL A 523 -4.31 3.11 -16.15
N LEU A 524 -3.50 2.06 -16.11
CA LEU A 524 -2.22 2.03 -15.41
C LEU A 524 -1.15 1.43 -16.32
N VAL A 525 0.06 2.01 -16.28
CA VAL A 525 1.23 1.56 -17.05
C VAL A 525 2.41 1.39 -16.09
N ALA A 526 2.97 0.18 -16.03
CA ALA A 526 4.04 -0.17 -15.08
C ALA A 526 5.24 0.78 -15.11
N SER A 527 5.64 1.26 -16.29
CA SER A 527 6.77 2.19 -16.43
C SER A 527 6.52 3.59 -15.88
N GLU A 528 5.26 3.97 -15.68
CA GLU A 528 4.84 5.28 -15.19
C GLU A 528 4.63 5.29 -13.66
N LEU A 529 4.47 4.11 -13.05
CA LEU A 529 4.22 3.96 -11.61
C LEU A 529 5.48 4.04 -10.76
N GLY A 530 6.65 3.72 -11.33
CA GLY A 530 7.94 3.77 -10.64
C GLY A 530 8.55 2.41 -10.33
N PRO A 531 9.64 2.35 -9.53
CA PRO A 531 10.46 1.15 -9.38
C PRO A 531 9.74 -0.06 -8.79
N PHE A 532 8.70 0.14 -7.97
CA PHE A 532 7.95 -0.94 -7.34
C PHE A 532 7.15 -1.80 -8.35
N ALA A 533 6.86 -1.25 -9.54
CA ALA A 533 6.10 -1.89 -10.60
C ALA A 533 6.97 -2.34 -11.78
N ALA A 534 8.29 -2.16 -11.69
CA ALA A 534 9.21 -2.29 -12.83
C ALA A 534 9.20 -3.67 -13.52
N ALA A 535 8.79 -4.73 -12.82
CA ALA A 535 8.67 -6.08 -13.37
C ALA A 535 7.23 -6.47 -13.74
N GLY A 536 6.22 -5.63 -13.53
CA GLY A 536 4.85 -5.85 -14.01
C GLY A 536 3.76 -5.47 -13.01
N ILE A 537 2.53 -5.39 -13.51
CA ILE A 537 1.30 -5.08 -12.78
C ILE A 537 0.13 -5.96 -13.25
N ARG A 538 -0.83 -6.27 -12.37
CA ARG A 538 -2.06 -7.01 -12.70
C ARG A 538 -3.13 -6.88 -11.61
N SER A 539 -4.30 -7.48 -11.85
CA SER A 539 -5.32 -7.72 -10.81
C SER A 539 -5.83 -6.45 -10.13
N ALA A 540 -6.42 -5.55 -10.92
CA ALA A 540 -7.05 -4.34 -10.40
C ALA A 540 -8.33 -4.68 -9.62
N GLU A 541 -8.42 -4.17 -8.39
CA GLU A 541 -9.57 -4.24 -7.49
C GLU A 541 -10.04 -2.82 -7.19
N PRO A 542 -11.04 -2.30 -7.92
CA PRO A 542 -11.49 -0.93 -7.79
C PRO A 542 -12.63 -0.78 -6.77
N VAL A 543 -12.56 0.30 -5.99
CA VAL A 543 -13.67 0.83 -5.19
C VAL A 543 -13.95 2.25 -5.66
N ILE A 544 -15.24 2.54 -5.89
CA ILE A 544 -15.69 3.86 -6.31
C ILE A 544 -16.71 4.40 -5.31
N SER A 545 -16.51 5.64 -4.88
CA SER A 545 -17.50 6.41 -4.12
C SER A 545 -17.97 7.60 -4.95
N PHE A 546 -19.27 7.86 -4.85
CA PHE A 546 -19.93 8.99 -5.49
C PHE A 546 -20.34 9.95 -4.39
N GLU A 547 -19.59 11.04 -4.26
CA GLU A 547 -19.76 12.06 -3.25
C GLU A 547 -20.45 13.31 -3.82
N GLN A 548 -20.87 14.23 -2.95
CA GLN A 548 -21.49 15.49 -3.40
C GLN A 548 -20.51 16.36 -4.20
N ASP A 549 -19.24 16.32 -3.80
CA ASP A 549 -18.18 17.13 -4.35
C ASP A 549 -17.44 16.41 -5.50
N GLY A 550 -17.83 15.17 -5.85
CA GLY A 550 -17.06 14.42 -6.84
C GLY A 550 -17.23 12.92 -6.89
N ILE A 551 -16.38 12.28 -7.70
CA ILE A 551 -16.16 10.84 -7.70
C ILE A 551 -14.79 10.60 -7.08
N ARG A 552 -14.68 9.60 -6.22
CA ARG A 552 -13.38 9.07 -5.81
C ARG A 552 -13.25 7.63 -6.26
N LEU A 553 -12.17 7.34 -6.96
CA LEU A 553 -11.82 6.02 -7.45
C LEU A 553 -10.52 5.58 -6.78
N ARG A 554 -10.55 4.43 -6.14
CA ARG A 554 -9.37 3.76 -5.58
C ARG A 554 -9.19 2.43 -6.28
N ILE A 555 -7.98 2.13 -6.70
CA ILE A 555 -7.62 0.90 -7.39
C ILE A 555 -6.48 0.25 -6.62
N TRP A 556 -6.78 -0.83 -5.91
CA TRP A 556 -5.75 -1.74 -5.42
C TRP A 556 -5.32 -2.64 -6.57
N PHE A 557 -4.04 -2.94 -6.68
CA PHE A 557 -3.54 -3.84 -7.72
C PHE A 557 -2.28 -4.55 -7.27
N LEU A 558 -1.93 -5.63 -7.94
CA LEU A 558 -0.67 -6.33 -7.71
C LEU A 558 0.42 -5.71 -8.57
N ALA A 559 1.55 -5.38 -7.96
CA ALA A 559 2.75 -4.88 -8.61
C ALA A 559 3.97 -5.71 -8.18
N GLN A 560 4.98 -5.79 -9.02
CA GLN A 560 6.23 -6.47 -8.68
C GLN A 560 7.44 -5.66 -9.14
N ALA A 561 8.40 -5.49 -8.24
CA ALA A 561 9.70 -4.90 -8.55
C ALA A 561 10.65 -5.96 -9.13
N THR A 562 10.54 -7.19 -8.63
CA THR A 562 11.28 -8.37 -9.05
C THR A 562 10.31 -9.44 -9.54
N PRO A 563 10.57 -10.13 -10.67
CA PRO A 563 9.66 -11.15 -11.18
C PRO A 563 9.32 -12.23 -10.13
N GLY A 564 8.02 -12.41 -9.88
CA GLY A 564 7.46 -13.37 -8.94
C GLY A 564 7.19 -12.82 -7.53
N ASP A 565 7.71 -11.63 -7.20
CA ASP A 565 7.56 -11.01 -5.88
C ASP A 565 6.45 -9.95 -5.91
N TRP A 566 5.20 -10.44 -5.92
CA TRP A 566 4.03 -9.57 -5.96
C TRP A 566 3.78 -8.91 -4.60
N ALA A 567 3.46 -7.61 -4.66
CA ALA A 567 3.03 -6.77 -3.56
C ALA A 567 1.72 -6.06 -3.97
N VAL A 568 0.95 -5.60 -2.99
CA VAL A 568 -0.25 -4.78 -3.19
C VAL A 568 0.17 -3.32 -3.29
N ALA A 569 -0.29 -2.65 -4.33
CA ALA A 569 -0.14 -1.22 -4.54
C ALA A 569 -1.52 -0.56 -4.67
N LEU A 570 -1.56 0.76 -4.51
CA LEU A 570 -2.75 1.59 -4.60
C LEU A 570 -2.55 2.72 -5.63
N ALA A 571 -3.57 2.98 -6.43
CA ALA A 571 -3.67 4.20 -7.22
C ALA A 571 -5.05 4.85 -6.98
N GLU A 572 -5.10 6.19 -6.99
CA GLU A 572 -6.30 6.95 -6.66
C GLU A 572 -6.58 8.01 -7.72
N ALA A 573 -7.86 8.28 -7.98
CA ALA A 573 -8.33 9.35 -8.84
C ALA A 573 -9.51 10.08 -8.18
N ARG A 574 -9.59 11.39 -8.38
CA ARG A 574 -10.68 12.26 -7.88
C ARG A 574 -11.27 13.06 -9.06
N THR A 575 -12.40 13.72 -8.87
CA THR A 575 -13.00 14.68 -9.83
C THR A 575 -13.85 15.70 -9.08
N HIS A 576 -13.77 17.01 -9.36
CA HIS A 576 -14.54 18.06 -8.67
C HIS A 576 -15.99 18.29 -9.19
N GLU A 577 -16.40 17.63 -10.27
CA GLU A 577 -17.77 17.75 -10.78
C GLU A 577 -18.38 16.39 -11.16
N THR A 578 -19.51 16.05 -10.56
CA THR A 578 -20.35 14.92 -11.03
C THR A 578 -21.02 15.21 -12.39
N SER A 579 -20.92 16.44 -12.89
CA SER A 579 -21.35 16.87 -14.24
C SER A 579 -20.31 16.65 -15.33
N MET A 580 -19.02 16.44 -14.97
CA MET A 580 -18.01 15.99 -15.92
C MET A 580 -18.44 14.62 -16.46
N LEU A 581 -18.41 14.52 -17.78
CA LEU A 581 -19.21 13.61 -18.59
C LEU A 581 -19.26 12.17 -18.03
N PRO A 582 -20.43 11.49 -18.00
CA PRO A 582 -20.58 10.09 -17.55
C PRO A 582 -19.92 9.05 -18.49
N PHE A 583 -18.87 9.46 -19.20
CA PHE A 583 -18.20 8.76 -20.28
C PHE A 583 -16.69 8.68 -20.11
N GLU A 584 -16.08 9.30 -19.09
CA GLU A 584 -14.63 9.27 -18.92
C GLU A 584 -14.26 8.68 -17.55
N LEU A 585 -13.31 7.74 -17.54
CA LEU A 585 -12.74 7.18 -16.33
C LEU A 585 -11.63 8.15 -15.86
N PRO A 586 -11.67 8.65 -14.61
CA PRO A 586 -10.66 9.57 -14.10
C PRO A 586 -9.28 8.89 -14.11
N GLU A 587 -8.21 9.69 -14.32
CA GLU A 587 -6.83 9.20 -14.40
C GLU A 587 -6.29 8.91 -13.00
N PRO A 588 -5.98 7.65 -12.65
CA PRO A 588 -5.46 7.34 -11.33
C PRO A 588 -3.97 7.65 -11.22
N LEU A 589 -3.57 8.23 -10.10
CA LEU A 589 -2.18 8.47 -9.71
C LEU A 589 -1.72 7.42 -8.69
N PRO A 590 -0.47 6.94 -8.75
CA PRO A 590 0.05 6.01 -7.76
C PRO A 590 0.17 6.67 -6.39
N PHE A 591 -0.23 5.95 -5.35
CA PHE A 591 0.02 6.36 -3.97
C PHE A 591 1.53 6.48 -3.69
N LEU A 592 1.95 7.56 -3.02
CA LEU A 592 3.36 7.98 -2.89
C LEU A 592 4.29 6.93 -2.26
N VAL A 593 3.73 6.09 -1.40
CA VAL A 593 4.47 5.14 -0.54
C VAL A 593 4.17 3.69 -0.90
N ASN A 594 3.80 3.44 -2.14
CA ASN A 594 3.69 2.09 -2.68
C ASN A 594 5.03 1.32 -2.61
N PRO A 595 4.98 -0.02 -2.44
CA PRO A 595 3.77 -0.83 -2.24
C PRO A 595 3.25 -0.70 -0.81
N ILE A 596 1.93 -0.87 -0.64
CA ILE A 596 1.24 -0.71 0.65
C ILE A 596 1.16 -2.02 1.45
N LEU A 597 1.41 -3.17 0.81
CA LEU A 597 1.57 -4.47 1.48
C LEU A 597 2.46 -5.37 0.64
N ASP A 598 3.51 -5.94 1.22
CA ASP A 598 4.43 -6.83 0.51
C ASP A 598 4.59 -8.19 1.21
N ASN A 599 5.33 -9.11 0.58
CA ASN A 599 5.59 -10.46 1.11
C ASN A 599 6.44 -10.48 2.39
N SER A 600 7.07 -9.37 2.74
CA SER A 600 7.89 -9.22 3.95
C SER A 600 7.07 -8.82 5.17
N SER A 601 5.90 -8.21 4.97
CA SER A 601 4.96 -7.80 6.03
C SER A 601 4.61 -8.95 6.97
N SER A 602 4.48 -8.63 8.26
CA SER A 602 4.11 -9.61 9.28
C SER A 602 2.75 -10.24 9.04
N LEU A 603 1.80 -9.46 8.52
CA LEU A 603 0.45 -9.90 8.13
C LEU A 603 0.51 -11.01 7.07
N VAL A 604 1.42 -10.86 6.10
CA VAL A 604 1.61 -11.85 5.02
C VAL A 604 2.42 -13.04 5.50
N ARG A 605 3.38 -12.84 6.41
CA ARG A 605 4.26 -13.90 6.93
C ARG A 605 3.73 -14.67 8.13
N SER A 606 2.62 -14.25 8.74
CA SER A 606 2.03 -14.96 9.88
C SER A 606 1.70 -16.41 9.50
N GLY A 607 2.37 -17.37 10.16
CA GLY A 607 2.28 -18.81 9.86
C GLY A 607 3.24 -19.34 8.78
N CYS A 608 4.08 -18.48 8.19
CA CYS A 608 5.09 -18.83 7.19
C CYS A 608 6.46 -19.11 7.84
N LEU A 609 7.26 -19.97 7.20
CA LEU A 609 8.70 -20.02 7.44
C LEU A 609 9.41 -18.98 6.56
N ASP A 610 10.60 -18.54 6.97
CA ASP A 610 11.28 -17.40 6.34
C ASP A 610 11.46 -17.57 4.81
N GLN A 611 11.01 -16.55 4.06
CA GLN A 611 11.10 -16.38 2.59
C GLN A 611 10.16 -17.23 1.71
N GLU A 612 9.15 -17.88 2.27
CA GLU A 612 8.36 -18.88 1.54
C GLU A 612 6.89 -18.50 1.28
N CYS A 613 6.51 -17.24 1.44
CA CYS A 613 5.14 -16.76 1.21
C CYS A 613 5.07 -15.71 0.11
N SER A 614 4.11 -15.89 -0.80
CA SER A 614 3.91 -15.00 -1.95
C SER A 614 2.45 -14.65 -2.11
N ILE A 615 2.14 -13.36 -2.24
CA ILE A 615 0.83 -12.85 -2.64
C ILE A 615 0.51 -13.34 -4.05
N THR A 616 -0.70 -13.85 -4.25
CA THR A 616 -1.16 -14.38 -5.55
C THR A 616 -2.43 -13.71 -6.05
N GLY A 617 -3.19 -13.05 -5.19
CA GLY A 617 -4.44 -12.36 -5.53
C GLY A 617 -4.91 -11.47 -4.39
N ILE A 618 -5.84 -10.57 -4.69
CA ILE A 618 -6.46 -9.66 -3.73
C ILE A 618 -7.91 -9.45 -4.15
N ALA A 619 -8.80 -9.27 -3.18
CA ALA A 619 -10.15 -8.74 -3.39
C ALA A 619 -10.40 -7.64 -2.37
N VAL A 620 -11.09 -6.58 -2.79
CA VAL A 620 -11.44 -5.44 -1.92
C VAL A 620 -12.92 -5.12 -2.04
N SER A 621 -13.60 -4.92 -0.92
CA SER A 621 -15.01 -4.51 -0.94
C SER A 621 -15.38 -3.70 0.29
N PRO A 622 -16.10 -2.56 0.14
CA PRO A 622 -16.63 -1.82 1.28
C PRO A 622 -17.66 -2.66 2.04
N ARG A 623 -17.81 -2.43 3.34
CA ARG A 623 -18.94 -3.00 4.08
C ARG A 623 -20.23 -2.27 3.72
N ALA A 624 -21.30 -3.02 3.45
CA ALA A 624 -22.59 -2.44 3.06
C ALA A 624 -23.28 -1.66 4.19
N ASP A 625 -22.90 -1.91 5.44
CA ASP A 625 -23.40 -1.16 6.59
C ASP A 625 -22.63 0.11 6.90
N ASP A 626 -21.32 0.05 6.68
CA ASP A 626 -20.35 1.10 6.94
C ASP A 626 -19.31 1.13 5.81
N PRO A 627 -19.57 1.86 4.71
CA PRO A 627 -18.68 1.86 3.55
C PRO A 627 -17.27 2.39 3.87
N SER A 628 -17.11 3.08 5.01
CA SER A 628 -15.83 3.59 5.51
C SER A 628 -14.88 2.44 5.89
N ARG A 629 -15.43 1.27 6.19
CA ARG A 629 -14.67 0.05 6.46
C ARG A 629 -14.57 -0.78 5.19
N LEU A 630 -13.35 -1.04 4.74
CA LEU A 630 -13.04 -1.90 3.61
C LEU A 630 -12.59 -3.26 4.12
N ARG A 631 -13.17 -4.32 3.54
CA ARG A 631 -12.70 -5.70 3.75
C ARG A 631 -11.85 -6.14 2.58
N PHE A 632 -10.76 -6.79 2.94
CA PHE A 632 -9.78 -7.32 2.01
C PHE A 632 -9.73 -8.83 2.17
N LEU A 633 -9.48 -9.52 1.06
CA LEU A 633 -9.13 -10.92 1.07
C LEU A 633 -7.88 -11.13 0.22
N LEU A 634 -6.76 -11.39 0.89
CA LEU A 634 -5.47 -11.60 0.26
C LEU A 634 -5.26 -13.09 0.00
N ALA A 635 -5.17 -13.48 -1.26
CA ALA A 635 -4.71 -14.82 -1.60
C ALA A 635 -3.20 -14.89 -1.49
N ARG A 636 -2.71 -15.90 -0.77
CA ARG A 636 -1.28 -16.17 -0.62
C ARG A 636 -0.98 -17.65 -0.78
N ARG A 637 0.23 -17.93 -1.23
CA ARG A 637 0.82 -19.27 -1.26
C ARG A 637 1.86 -19.41 -0.16
N LEU A 638 1.82 -20.53 0.56
CA LEU A 638 2.79 -20.91 1.59
C LEU A 638 3.53 -22.17 1.14
N ASN A 639 4.85 -22.20 1.29
CA ASN A 639 5.59 -23.46 1.26
C ASN A 639 5.64 -24.06 2.68
N LEU A 640 5.43 -25.38 2.76
CA LEU A 640 5.36 -26.13 4.00
C LEU A 640 6.69 -26.86 4.27
N PRO A 641 7.06 -27.06 5.56
CA PRO A 641 8.24 -27.83 5.91
C PRO A 641 8.19 -29.25 5.31
N GLY A 642 9.22 -29.60 4.53
CA GLY A 642 9.30 -30.87 3.82
C GLY A 642 8.92 -30.81 2.33
N GLY A 643 8.70 -29.61 1.78
CA GLY A 643 8.51 -29.37 0.34
C GLY A 643 7.05 -29.43 -0.14
N GLY A 644 6.09 -29.38 0.78
CA GLY A 644 4.67 -29.21 0.44
C GLY A 644 4.33 -27.76 0.17
N ARG A 645 3.14 -27.50 -0.38
CA ARG A 645 2.59 -26.15 -0.58
C ARG A 645 1.13 -26.13 -0.19
N THR A 646 0.64 -24.96 0.23
CA THR A 646 -0.78 -24.72 0.42
C THR A 646 -1.10 -23.29 0.05
N ASP A 647 -2.29 -23.09 -0.52
CA ASP A 647 -2.84 -21.77 -0.79
C ASP A 647 -3.91 -21.44 0.24
N GLN A 648 -3.96 -20.18 0.66
CA GLN A 648 -4.83 -19.68 1.72
C GLN A 648 -5.32 -18.29 1.38
N LEU A 649 -6.45 -17.92 1.97
CA LEU A 649 -6.98 -16.57 1.89
C LEU A 649 -6.88 -15.93 3.28
N VAL A 650 -6.15 -14.80 3.35
CA VAL A 650 -5.94 -14.02 4.57
C VAL A 650 -6.91 -12.85 4.55
N PRO A 651 -7.90 -12.83 5.45
CA PRO A 651 -8.80 -11.70 5.57
C PRO A 651 -8.10 -10.54 6.28
N LEU A 652 -8.30 -9.33 5.78
CA LEU A 652 -7.77 -8.09 6.37
C LEU A 652 -8.88 -7.03 6.38
N GLU A 653 -8.75 -6.00 7.20
CA GLU A 653 -9.65 -4.85 7.19
C GLU A 653 -8.87 -3.54 7.19
N GLN A 654 -9.47 -2.49 6.62
CA GLN A 654 -8.98 -1.12 6.72
C GLN A 654 -10.14 -0.18 7.02
N THR A 655 -9.86 0.89 7.76
CA THR A 655 -10.83 1.96 8.02
C THR A 655 -10.40 3.23 7.31
N TRP A 656 -11.31 3.80 6.54
CA TRP A 656 -11.13 4.99 5.72
C TRP A 656 -12.09 6.08 6.17
N SER A 657 -11.63 7.33 6.30
CA SER A 657 -12.51 8.40 6.78
C SER A 657 -13.64 8.76 5.82
N LYS A 658 -13.42 8.62 4.51
CA LYS A 658 -14.48 8.57 3.51
C LYS A 658 -14.21 7.41 2.52
N PRO A 659 -15.21 6.55 2.27
CA PRO A 659 -15.12 5.36 1.41
C PRO A 659 -14.52 5.61 0.03
#